data_AF-A0A2V7VGA6-F1
#
_entry.id   AF-A0A2V7VGA6-F1
#
_cell.length_a   1.000
_cell.length_b   1.000
_cell.length_c   1.000
_cell.angle_alpha   90.00
_cell.angle_beta   90.00
_cell.angle_gamma   90.00
#
_symmetry.space_group_name_H-M   'P 1'
#
loop_
_entity.id
_entity.type
_entity.pdbx_description
1 polymer ?
#
loop_
_entity_poly.entity_id
_entity_poly.type
_entity_poly.pdbx_seq_one_letter_code
_entity_poly.pdbx_strand_id
1 'polypeptide(L)'
;MLAPGPLAAEPLPFGPGERVDFRITYAHLLAGRAWVSVLPGEPEGRRVLRFVAEARSQGFFAWLFRFRVDDRTVATWEPESGCSLAIEKRLSEGRAVREQSITFDRELGLALVTDPKLKDARFTVGPCVLDVLSAFFVTRLRGVPETGELTLPVFDNGKHYQLGVRFLGRERLDLPGPLGLKVATIVVEPLLLEGTGLFVKQGRLKIWLTDDARRIPVRMRSKVAIGSVSAARGAEALPFPRLLAGFLALAPLVVLPGLHDFANLPQSAFVQVGASFLLLLFFCWRPSARVPFGAAPFDVPLLAFGLWSAASLLWAHTRYPGAELALGWLACGVVYGLVSRTALRTEDREELLRGVLIAGVVVAALGLGQQTFGLDLVPQVAPPAGTFANRNVAAGLMVLALPVAIVRFVRAREPRGFAGAALAGAALFHTFARSAWLAFALELILLGVLGRRLARGSLDKAKAGVAAAGVALLALLMSVSPQGFRSPATEVDRLAAPPKVRSVGIRLAVWRDTLAMVRDRPWAGVGLANLEVYYPAYAHSPRQAHSAMTDPISGVPLQVDQVHNEYLQVAAELGLVGLGLLAWLGARAARLAARLVGQAEPETAASVLAALGGLVGLGVDAFFSFPLHRAIPPLVAAAYLGLLATAASPVGGGESPAPGPRWRIAAAALALLGVLAWSERRLRGDHHVLRMLRADAASEWTRVIEEGAAARRANPFPTLAPFRVASAHLRRGEPGEAIPPLERIVADYPYHVGALGNLGIARLDSGDLAGARECFARVLALVPEDGLSHYNLGLVLERMGHAARATEELGKAVAADPENAFYREALRRVTGGAPSPGVH
;
A
#
# COMPACT_ATOMS: atom_id res chain seq x y z
N MET A 1 53.51 -27.72 26.13
CA MET A 1 53.76 -27.10 24.80
C MET A 1 53.81 -28.21 23.78
N LEU A 2 52.79 -28.35 22.93
CA LEU A 2 52.78 -29.31 21.82
C LEU A 2 52.96 -28.50 20.53
N ALA A 3 54.07 -28.72 19.84
CA ALA A 3 54.24 -28.23 18.47
C ALA A 3 53.12 -28.82 17.59
N PRO A 4 52.59 -28.09 16.58
CA PRO A 4 51.81 -28.68 15.52
C PRO A 4 52.57 -29.86 14.90
N GLY A 5 52.17 -31.08 15.26
CA GLY A 5 52.70 -32.31 14.67
C GLY A 5 51.96 -32.68 13.38
N PRO A 6 52.51 -33.60 12.58
CA PRO A 6 51.93 -33.99 11.29
C PRO A 6 50.54 -34.64 11.45
N LEU A 7 49.58 -34.19 10.64
CA LEU A 7 48.14 -34.50 10.73
C LEU A 7 47.70 -35.63 9.78
N ALA A 8 48.61 -36.51 9.38
CA ALA A 8 48.47 -37.40 8.22
C ALA A 8 47.36 -38.49 8.30
N ALA A 9 46.49 -38.50 9.32
CA ALA A 9 45.51 -39.58 9.51
C ALA A 9 44.03 -39.14 9.67
N GLU A 10 43.71 -37.84 9.84
CA GLU A 10 42.31 -37.40 10.02
C GLU A 10 41.74 -36.67 8.78
N PRO A 11 40.48 -36.94 8.39
CA PRO A 11 39.83 -36.20 7.31
C PRO A 11 39.66 -34.73 7.72
N LEU A 12 40.18 -33.81 6.91
CA LEU A 12 40.06 -32.38 7.16
C LEU A 12 38.57 -31.96 7.18
N PRO A 13 38.14 -31.08 8.12
CA PRO A 13 36.75 -30.60 8.20
C PRO A 13 36.38 -29.58 7.12
N PHE A 14 37.32 -29.31 6.21
CA PHE A 14 37.23 -28.40 5.07
C PHE A 14 38.03 -28.97 3.90
N GLY A 15 37.70 -28.58 2.67
CA GLY A 15 38.40 -29.07 1.49
C GLY A 15 38.26 -28.16 0.26
N PRO A 16 39.03 -28.42 -0.82
CA PRO A 16 38.96 -27.66 -2.06
C PRO A 16 37.52 -27.48 -2.57
N GLY A 17 37.16 -26.24 -2.91
CA GLY A 17 35.81 -25.88 -3.37
C GLY A 17 34.87 -25.43 -2.25
N GLU A 18 35.25 -25.56 -0.97
CA GLU A 18 34.49 -24.97 0.13
C GLU A 18 34.48 -23.44 0.02
N ARG A 19 33.29 -22.83 0.09
CA ARG A 19 33.10 -21.38 0.14
C ARG A 19 32.02 -21.01 1.14
N VAL A 20 32.32 -20.04 2.00
CA VAL A 20 31.40 -19.50 3.00
C VAL A 20 31.24 -18.00 2.80
N ASP A 21 30.03 -17.56 2.42
CA ASP A 21 29.70 -16.15 2.19
C ASP A 21 28.99 -15.52 3.40
N PHE A 22 29.43 -14.31 3.75
CA PHE A 22 28.94 -13.48 4.84
C PHE A 22 28.42 -12.13 4.33
N ARG A 23 27.38 -11.60 4.98
CA ARG A 23 26.98 -10.18 4.85
C ARG A 23 27.46 -9.43 6.07
N ILE A 24 28.18 -8.34 5.86
CA ILE A 24 28.69 -7.45 6.90
C ILE A 24 27.65 -6.36 7.13
N THR A 25 27.17 -6.23 8.36
CA THR A 25 26.31 -5.12 8.78
C THR A 25 27.02 -4.26 9.83
N TYR A 26 26.81 -2.95 9.74
CA TYR A 26 27.24 -1.96 10.72
C TYR A 26 26.00 -1.25 11.23
N ALA A 27 25.74 -1.30 12.54
CA ALA A 27 24.52 -0.72 13.14
C ALA A 27 23.22 -1.14 12.40
N HIS A 28 23.13 -2.43 12.03
CA HIS A 28 22.03 -3.03 11.24
C HIS A 28 21.91 -2.58 9.76
N LEU A 29 22.78 -1.68 9.29
CA LEU A 29 22.87 -1.31 7.87
C LEU A 29 23.84 -2.23 7.13
N LEU A 30 23.51 -2.63 5.89
CA LEU A 30 24.41 -3.44 5.06
C LEU A 30 25.66 -2.62 4.69
N ALA A 31 26.81 -3.02 5.23
CA ALA A 31 28.10 -2.39 4.98
C ALA A 31 28.87 -3.05 3.82
N GLY A 32 28.73 -4.36 3.66
CA GLY A 32 29.46 -5.11 2.63
C GLY A 32 29.17 -6.60 2.61
N ARG A 33 29.95 -7.33 1.83
CA ARG A 33 29.99 -8.80 1.80
C ARG A 33 31.42 -9.26 2.03
N ALA A 34 31.58 -10.40 2.67
CA ALA A 34 32.86 -11.09 2.74
C ALA A 34 32.66 -12.56 2.44
N TRP A 35 33.69 -13.26 1.97
CA TRP A 35 33.66 -14.70 1.84
C TRP A 35 35.02 -15.29 2.13
N VAL A 36 35.01 -16.53 2.60
CA VAL A 36 36.21 -17.35 2.76
C VAL A 36 36.05 -18.57 1.89
N SER A 37 37.10 -18.96 1.18
CA SER A 37 37.11 -20.14 0.32
C SER A 37 38.41 -20.93 0.45
N VAL A 38 38.32 -22.22 0.14
CA VAL A 38 39.45 -23.15 0.14
C VAL A 38 39.72 -23.58 -1.31
N LEU A 39 40.91 -23.28 -1.80
CA LEU A 39 41.37 -23.65 -3.14
C LEU A 39 42.52 -24.66 -3.04
N PRO A 40 42.67 -25.57 -4.01
CA PRO A 40 43.85 -26.43 -4.08
C PRO A 40 45.09 -25.64 -4.53
N GLY A 41 46.27 -26.11 -4.15
CA GLY A 41 47.54 -25.61 -4.66
C GLY A 41 48.62 -26.69 -4.68
N GLU A 42 49.57 -26.57 -5.60
CA GLU A 42 50.75 -27.43 -5.68
C GLU A 42 52.03 -26.62 -6.00
N PRO A 43 52.45 -25.69 -5.11
CA PRO A 43 53.73 -25.01 -5.28
C PRO A 43 54.87 -26.03 -5.12
N GLU A 44 55.79 -26.05 -6.09
CA GLU A 44 57.03 -26.84 -6.04
C GLU A 44 56.82 -28.34 -5.75
N GLY A 45 55.70 -28.91 -6.21
CA GLY A 45 55.37 -30.33 -6.05
C GLY A 45 54.83 -30.75 -4.67
N ARG A 46 54.60 -29.79 -3.76
CA ARG A 46 54.00 -30.05 -2.43
C ARG A 46 52.49 -29.82 -2.46
N ARG A 47 51.71 -30.72 -1.87
CA ARG A 47 50.25 -30.55 -1.74
C ARG A 47 49.95 -29.50 -0.67
N VAL A 48 49.32 -28.39 -1.06
CA VAL A 48 48.92 -27.32 -0.14
C VAL A 48 47.46 -26.93 -0.33
N LEU A 49 46.88 -26.30 0.68
CA LEU A 49 45.59 -25.63 0.58
C LEU A 49 45.80 -24.11 0.60
N ARG A 50 45.11 -23.41 -0.29
CA ARG A 50 45.07 -21.94 -0.33
C ARG A 50 43.76 -21.45 0.27
N PHE A 51 43.82 -20.83 1.44
CA PHE A 51 42.69 -20.17 2.07
C PHE A 51 42.59 -18.74 1.54
N VAL A 52 41.47 -18.41 0.92
CA VAL A 52 41.22 -17.09 0.34
C VAL A 52 40.11 -16.40 1.12
N ALA A 53 40.38 -15.24 1.70
CA ALA A 53 39.40 -14.38 2.34
C ALA A 53 39.27 -13.06 1.55
N GLU A 54 38.05 -12.70 1.16
CA GLU A 54 37.76 -11.46 0.44
C GLU A 54 36.66 -10.67 1.15
N ALA A 55 36.76 -9.34 1.16
CA ALA A 55 35.76 -8.45 1.73
C ALA A 55 35.55 -7.22 0.83
N ARG A 56 34.28 -6.94 0.50
CA ARG A 56 33.89 -5.82 -0.37
C ARG A 56 32.75 -5.00 0.21
N SER A 57 32.94 -3.68 0.27
CA SER A 57 31.88 -2.72 0.58
C SER A 57 30.79 -2.69 -0.51
N GLN A 58 29.51 -2.51 -0.15
CA GLN A 58 28.40 -2.46 -1.12
C GLN A 58 27.37 -1.37 -0.80
N GLY A 59 26.77 -0.81 -1.85
CA GLY A 59 25.53 -0.04 -1.78
C GLY A 59 25.62 1.32 -1.06
N PHE A 60 24.55 1.66 -0.35
CA PHE A 60 24.35 2.95 0.33
C PHE A 60 25.44 3.28 1.36
N PHE A 61 26.02 2.28 2.02
CA PHE A 61 27.08 2.49 3.02
C PHE A 61 28.36 3.07 2.41
N ALA A 62 28.83 2.49 1.29
CA ALA A 62 30.00 3.00 0.56
C ALA A 62 29.76 4.41 -0.01
N TRP A 63 28.51 4.74 -0.35
CA TRP A 63 28.11 6.06 -0.82
C TRP A 63 28.04 7.08 0.34
N LEU A 64 27.35 6.74 1.43
CA LEU A 64 27.11 7.61 2.58
C LEU A 64 28.41 8.02 3.28
N PHE A 65 29.32 7.06 3.48
CA PHE A 65 30.56 7.29 4.22
C PHE A 65 31.78 7.58 3.33
N ARG A 66 31.61 7.56 1.99
CA ARG A 66 32.71 7.71 1.00
C ARG A 66 33.92 6.81 1.28
N PHE A 67 33.71 5.69 1.96
CA PHE A 67 34.76 4.76 2.37
C PHE A 67 34.51 3.40 1.70
N ARG A 68 35.40 3.01 0.78
CA ARG A 68 35.31 1.75 0.05
C ARG A 68 36.32 0.75 0.59
N VAL A 69 35.87 -0.49 0.77
CA VAL A 69 36.73 -1.62 1.16
C VAL A 69 36.70 -2.64 0.02
N ASP A 70 37.88 -3.10 -0.42
CA ASP A 70 38.10 -4.22 -1.34
C ASP A 70 39.38 -4.96 -0.93
N ASP A 71 39.23 -5.84 0.05
CA ASP A 71 40.33 -6.57 0.65
C ASP A 71 40.38 -8.00 0.14
N ARG A 72 41.59 -8.50 -0.11
CA ARG A 72 41.86 -9.87 -0.52
C ARG A 72 43.07 -10.40 0.23
N THR A 73 42.90 -11.51 0.94
CA THR A 73 43.95 -12.22 1.66
C THR A 73 44.01 -13.65 1.19
N VAL A 74 45.21 -14.15 0.90
CA VAL A 74 45.47 -15.53 0.48
C VAL A 74 46.53 -16.12 1.39
N ALA A 75 46.17 -17.13 2.17
CA ALA A 75 47.10 -17.91 3.00
C ALA A 75 47.34 -19.27 2.35
N THR A 76 48.60 -19.70 2.33
CA THR A 76 49.04 -21.01 1.82
C THR A 76 49.44 -21.87 3.00
N TRP A 77 48.78 -23.01 3.17
CA TRP A 77 48.92 -23.90 4.31
C TRP A 77 49.23 -25.33 3.85
N GLU A 78 50.17 -25.98 4.52
CA GLU A 78 50.60 -27.34 4.20
C GLU A 78 49.93 -28.35 5.15
N PRO A 79 49.06 -29.24 4.66
CA PRO A 79 48.36 -30.21 5.50
C PRO A 79 49.27 -31.20 6.22
N GLU A 80 50.37 -31.60 5.59
CA GLU A 80 51.29 -32.61 6.15
C GLU A 80 51.99 -32.11 7.41
N SER A 81 52.46 -30.87 7.42
CA SER A 81 53.12 -30.25 8.59
C SER A 81 52.15 -29.52 9.51
N GLY A 82 50.99 -29.11 9.00
CA GLY A 82 50.04 -28.28 9.71
C GLY A 82 50.46 -26.82 9.85
N CYS A 83 51.49 -26.37 9.13
CA CYS A 83 52.09 -25.03 9.24
C CYS A 83 51.69 -24.11 8.08
N SER A 84 51.76 -22.79 8.29
CA SER A 84 51.66 -21.81 7.21
C SER A 84 52.95 -21.73 6.42
N LEU A 85 52.85 -21.65 5.09
CA LEU A 85 53.99 -21.44 4.18
C LEU A 85 54.07 -19.99 3.70
N ALA A 86 52.93 -19.35 3.43
CA ALA A 86 52.89 -17.96 3.01
C ALA A 86 51.53 -17.31 3.28
N ILE A 87 51.50 -15.99 3.41
CA ILE A 87 50.28 -15.19 3.39
C ILE A 87 50.49 -13.91 2.59
N GLU A 88 49.60 -13.66 1.64
CA GLU A 88 49.55 -12.45 0.82
C GLU A 88 48.29 -11.66 1.16
N LYS A 89 48.44 -10.35 1.40
CA LYS A 89 47.35 -9.45 1.74
C LYS A 89 47.38 -8.25 0.83
N ARG A 90 46.27 -7.99 0.16
CA ARG A 90 46.00 -6.77 -0.60
C ARG A 90 44.80 -6.09 0.05
N LEU A 91 45.05 -5.04 0.79
CA LEU A 91 44.04 -4.30 1.54
C LEU A 91 43.82 -2.96 0.84
N SER A 92 42.58 -2.68 0.45
CA SER A 92 42.19 -1.43 -0.20
C SER A 92 41.06 -0.79 0.59
N GLU A 93 41.42 0.11 1.50
CA GLU A 93 40.51 0.75 2.45
C GLU A 93 40.50 2.27 2.26
N GLY A 94 39.39 2.82 1.77
CA GLY A 94 39.24 4.23 1.44
C GLY A 94 40.16 4.64 0.29
N ARG A 95 41.17 5.46 0.60
CA ARG A 95 42.22 5.87 -0.35
C ARG A 95 43.54 5.12 -0.14
N ALA A 96 43.66 4.34 0.92
CA ALA A 96 44.88 3.64 1.25
C ALA A 96 44.88 2.24 0.63
N VAL A 97 45.94 1.92 -0.09
CA VAL A 97 46.22 0.56 -0.57
C VAL A 97 47.48 0.07 0.14
N ARG A 98 47.43 -1.13 0.73
CA ARG A 98 48.57 -1.78 1.36
C ARG A 98 48.68 -3.20 0.83
N GLU A 99 49.83 -3.53 0.29
CA GLU A 99 50.19 -4.88 -0.09
C GLU A 99 51.25 -5.39 0.88
N GLN A 100 51.02 -6.58 1.44
CA GLN A 100 51.92 -7.25 2.37
C GLN A 100 52.02 -8.72 1.95
N SER A 101 53.23 -9.25 1.86
CA SER A 101 53.47 -10.68 1.70
C SER A 101 54.38 -11.19 2.80
N ILE A 102 54.05 -12.35 3.37
CA ILE A 102 54.87 -13.03 4.37
C ILE A 102 55.12 -14.45 3.88
N THR A 103 56.38 -14.88 3.88
CA THR A 103 56.78 -16.25 3.57
C THR A 103 57.46 -16.84 4.80
N PHE A 104 57.10 -18.07 5.15
CA PHE A 104 57.63 -18.76 6.32
C PHE A 104 58.66 -19.79 5.89
N ASP A 105 59.91 -19.58 6.28
CA ASP A 105 60.99 -20.53 6.08
C ASP A 105 61.10 -21.44 7.30
N ARG A 106 60.75 -22.70 7.09
CA ARG A 106 60.69 -23.71 8.15
C ARG A 106 62.07 -24.19 8.59
N GLU A 107 63.03 -24.25 7.67
CA GLU A 107 64.38 -24.75 7.94
C GLU A 107 65.18 -23.72 8.75
N LEU A 108 65.00 -22.45 8.43
CA LEU A 108 65.65 -21.34 9.13
C LEU A 108 64.86 -20.84 10.35
N GLY A 109 63.57 -21.19 10.46
CA GLY A 109 62.69 -20.71 11.54
C GLY A 109 62.38 -19.22 11.44
N LEU A 110 62.34 -18.68 10.22
CA LEU A 110 62.21 -17.25 9.92
C LEU A 110 60.93 -16.94 9.15
N ALA A 111 60.33 -15.79 9.41
CA ALA A 111 59.30 -15.17 8.59
C ALA A 111 59.90 -14.01 7.79
N LEU A 112 59.87 -14.12 6.47
CA LEU A 112 60.27 -13.10 5.52
C LEU A 112 59.07 -12.22 5.19
N VAL A 113 59.14 -10.94 5.52
CA VAL A 113 58.02 -9.99 5.38
C VAL A 113 58.38 -8.90 4.38
N THR A 114 57.54 -8.75 3.36
CA THR A 114 57.56 -7.61 2.45
C THR A 114 56.37 -6.73 2.80
N ASP A 115 56.63 -5.58 3.43
CA ASP A 115 55.60 -4.62 3.82
C ASP A 115 56.17 -3.19 3.82
N PRO A 116 55.57 -2.22 3.12
CA PRO A 116 56.04 -0.83 3.09
C PRO A 116 56.11 -0.15 4.47
N LYS A 117 55.43 -0.68 5.50
CA LYS A 117 55.34 -0.07 6.83
C LYS A 117 56.24 -0.70 7.89
N LEU A 118 56.85 -1.85 7.62
CA LEU A 118 57.70 -2.55 8.58
C LEU A 118 59.17 -2.21 8.33
N LYS A 119 59.92 -1.94 9.41
CA LYS A 119 61.35 -1.61 9.35
C LYS A 119 62.21 -2.84 9.09
N ASP A 120 61.82 -3.98 9.67
CA ASP A 120 62.51 -5.25 9.52
C ASP A 120 61.76 -6.16 8.53
N ALA A 121 62.52 -6.83 7.67
CA ALA A 121 61.98 -7.77 6.67
C ALA A 121 62.11 -9.25 7.10
N ARG A 122 62.77 -9.54 8.23
CA ARG A 122 63.00 -10.91 8.71
C ARG A 122 62.73 -11.00 10.20
N PHE A 123 61.94 -11.99 10.62
CA PHE A 123 61.55 -12.19 12.02
C PHE A 123 61.71 -13.65 12.43
N THR A 124 62.15 -13.91 13.65
CA THR A 124 62.26 -15.28 14.18
C THR A 124 60.89 -15.76 14.67
N VAL A 125 60.41 -16.88 14.15
CA VAL A 125 59.06 -17.44 14.44
C VAL A 125 59.09 -18.90 14.90
N GLY A 126 60.23 -19.58 14.78
CA GLY A 126 60.38 -21.00 15.13
C GLY A 126 59.95 -21.94 13.98
N PRO A 127 60.00 -23.26 14.20
CA PRO A 127 59.89 -24.27 13.13
C PRO A 127 58.47 -24.50 12.63
N CYS A 128 57.43 -24.00 13.31
CA CYS A 128 56.06 -24.05 12.80
C CYS A 128 55.22 -22.94 13.41
N VAL A 129 54.68 -22.09 12.55
CA VAL A 129 53.83 -20.96 12.91
C VAL A 129 52.65 -20.88 11.96
N LEU A 130 51.56 -20.26 12.40
CA LEU A 130 50.37 -20.04 11.62
C LEU A 130 50.21 -18.54 11.30
N ASP A 131 49.67 -18.22 10.14
CA ASP A 131 49.05 -16.92 9.89
C ASP A 131 47.62 -16.90 10.48
N VAL A 132 47.04 -15.70 10.58
CA VAL A 132 45.70 -15.51 11.19
C VAL A 132 44.60 -16.30 10.47
N LEU A 133 44.66 -16.42 9.13
CA LEU A 133 43.66 -17.12 8.35
C LEU A 133 43.83 -18.64 8.51
N SER A 134 45.06 -19.13 8.45
CA SER A 134 45.38 -20.53 8.74
C SER A 134 45.03 -20.93 10.17
N ALA A 135 45.26 -20.07 11.17
CA ALA A 135 44.86 -20.31 12.55
C ALA A 135 43.34 -20.48 12.70
N PHE A 136 42.55 -19.72 11.95
CA PHE A 136 41.09 -19.90 11.89
C PHE A 136 40.69 -21.29 11.37
N PHE A 137 41.33 -21.79 10.31
CA PHE A 137 41.07 -23.14 9.79
C PHE A 137 41.61 -24.25 10.70
N VAL A 138 42.80 -24.09 11.28
CA VAL A 138 43.37 -25.04 12.25
C VAL A 138 42.52 -25.14 13.52
N THR A 139 41.85 -24.05 13.92
CA THR A 139 40.86 -24.08 15.01
C THR A 139 39.68 -25.00 14.66
N ARG A 140 39.22 -24.99 13.40
CA ARG A 140 38.17 -25.92 12.94
C ARG A 140 38.64 -27.37 12.93
N LEU A 141 39.92 -27.61 12.65
CA LEU A 141 40.52 -28.94 12.69
C LEU A 141 40.62 -29.46 14.13
N ARG A 142 41.35 -28.76 15.00
CA ARG A 142 41.62 -29.19 16.38
C ARG A 142 40.39 -29.16 17.29
N GLY A 143 39.46 -28.24 17.02
CA GLY A 143 38.34 -27.97 17.90
C GLY A 143 38.77 -27.16 19.12
N VAL A 144 37.78 -26.61 19.81
CA VAL A 144 38.02 -25.78 20.99
C VAL A 144 37.51 -26.54 22.21
N PRO A 145 38.35 -26.78 23.23
CA PRO A 145 37.93 -27.50 24.42
C PRO A 145 36.88 -26.69 25.20
N GLU A 146 35.93 -27.38 25.84
CA GLU A 146 34.88 -26.72 26.64
C GLU A 146 35.44 -26.06 27.91
N THR A 147 36.56 -26.57 28.41
CA THR A 147 37.32 -26.03 29.54
C THR A 147 38.74 -25.67 29.10
N GLY A 148 39.24 -24.53 29.56
CA GLY A 148 40.54 -24.01 29.12
C GLY A 148 40.47 -23.29 27.77
N GLU A 149 41.60 -23.26 27.06
CA GLU A 149 41.78 -22.49 25.82
C GLU A 149 42.63 -23.28 24.82
N LEU A 150 42.26 -23.22 23.54
CA LEU A 150 43.14 -23.68 22.45
C LEU A 150 44.18 -22.59 22.20
N THR A 151 45.47 -22.91 22.32
CA THR A 151 46.57 -21.98 22.03
C THR A 151 47.25 -22.34 20.70
N LEU A 152 47.43 -21.35 19.84
CA LEU A 152 48.03 -21.49 18.52
C LEU A 152 49.17 -20.48 18.33
N PRO A 153 50.38 -20.90 17.88
CA PRO A 153 51.46 -19.98 17.57
C PRO A 153 51.13 -19.24 16.28
N VAL A 154 50.96 -17.92 16.35
CA VAL A 154 50.57 -17.06 15.23
C VAL A 154 51.61 -15.98 14.99
N PHE A 155 51.94 -15.74 13.73
CA PHE A 155 52.73 -14.59 13.31
C PHE A 155 51.90 -13.66 12.42
N ASP A 156 51.80 -12.41 12.83
CA ASP A 156 51.11 -11.37 12.08
C ASP A 156 51.72 -9.99 12.33
N ASN A 157 51.77 -9.15 11.30
CA ASN A 157 52.23 -7.75 11.40
C ASN A 157 53.59 -7.57 12.14
N GLY A 158 54.54 -8.48 11.91
CA GLY A 158 55.88 -8.42 12.52
C GLY A 158 55.95 -8.90 13.97
N LYS A 159 54.89 -9.53 14.51
CA LYS A 159 54.86 -10.07 15.87
C LYS A 159 54.52 -11.55 15.88
N HIS A 160 55.27 -12.33 16.64
CA HIS A 160 54.98 -13.72 16.97
C HIS A 160 54.32 -13.79 18.35
N TYR A 161 53.17 -14.46 18.47
CA TYR A 161 52.41 -14.55 19.71
C TYR A 161 51.56 -15.82 19.78
N GLN A 162 51.06 -16.15 20.97
CA GLN A 162 50.15 -17.28 21.19
C GLN A 162 48.70 -16.78 21.14
N LEU A 163 47.95 -17.20 20.12
CA LEU A 163 46.53 -16.90 20.00
C LEU A 163 45.72 -17.91 20.82
N GLY A 164 45.10 -17.45 21.91
CA GLY A 164 44.13 -18.23 22.67
C GLY A 164 42.75 -18.20 22.03
N VAL A 165 42.05 -19.32 21.95
CA VAL A 165 40.64 -19.42 21.55
C VAL A 165 39.85 -20.12 22.64
N ARG A 166 38.86 -19.42 23.20
CA ARG A 166 38.07 -19.87 24.34
C ARG A 166 36.65 -20.27 23.92
N PHE A 167 36.15 -21.37 24.48
CA PHE A 167 34.74 -21.76 24.36
C PHE A 167 33.86 -20.92 25.29
N LEU A 168 32.76 -20.37 24.78
CA LEU A 168 31.82 -19.55 25.55
C LEU A 168 30.50 -20.26 25.87
N GLY A 169 30.10 -21.27 25.09
CA GLY A 169 28.84 -21.99 25.28
C GLY A 169 28.23 -22.50 23.97
N ARG A 170 27.08 -23.18 24.09
CA ARG A 170 26.26 -23.62 22.96
C ARG A 170 25.05 -22.71 22.79
N GLU A 171 24.76 -22.33 21.56
CA GLU A 171 23.58 -21.55 21.20
C GLU A 171 22.90 -22.18 19.98
N ARG A 172 21.57 -22.02 19.86
CA ARG A 172 20.84 -22.38 18.64
C ARG A 172 20.54 -21.10 17.86
N LEU A 173 20.96 -21.06 16.60
CA LEU A 173 20.74 -19.92 15.72
C LEU A 173 19.71 -20.24 14.63
N ASP A 174 18.78 -19.31 14.42
CA ASP A 174 17.90 -19.32 13.26
C ASP A 174 18.64 -18.71 12.07
N LEU A 175 19.06 -19.57 11.13
CA LEU A 175 19.82 -19.19 9.96
C LEU A 175 18.95 -19.27 8.69
N PRO A 176 19.09 -18.34 7.73
CA PRO A 176 18.40 -18.45 6.45
C PRO A 176 18.87 -19.69 5.65
N GLY A 177 17.97 -20.29 4.86
CA GLY A 177 18.25 -21.50 4.07
C GLY A 177 19.47 -21.35 3.14
N PRO A 178 20.23 -22.43 2.84
CA PRO A 178 19.90 -23.87 2.92
C PRO A 178 20.20 -24.59 4.25
N LEU A 179 20.66 -23.88 5.29
CA LEU A 179 21.10 -24.51 6.56
C LEU A 179 19.96 -24.86 7.55
N GLY A 180 18.78 -24.26 7.37
CA GLY A 180 17.59 -24.55 8.18
C GLY A 180 17.42 -23.66 9.41
N LEU A 181 16.21 -23.73 9.98
CA LEU A 181 15.86 -23.11 11.26
C LEU A 181 16.55 -23.87 12.41
N LYS A 182 17.02 -23.16 13.44
CA LYS A 182 17.62 -23.73 14.66
C LYS A 182 18.86 -24.62 14.47
N VAL A 183 19.88 -24.10 13.80
CA VAL A 183 21.20 -24.76 13.72
C VAL A 183 21.88 -24.73 15.09
N ALA A 184 22.32 -25.89 15.57
CA ALA A 184 23.13 -25.99 16.78
C ALA A 184 24.52 -25.41 16.52
N THR A 185 24.98 -24.52 17.39
CA THR A 185 26.26 -23.81 17.25
C THR A 185 27.03 -23.77 18.55
N ILE A 186 28.36 -23.81 18.44
CA ILE A 186 29.28 -23.45 19.52
C ILE A 186 29.73 -22.00 19.34
N VAL A 187 29.84 -21.27 20.44
CA VAL A 187 30.31 -19.89 20.46
C VAL A 187 31.74 -19.87 20.98
N VAL A 188 32.65 -19.27 20.20
CA VAL A 188 34.06 -19.16 20.55
C VAL A 188 34.52 -17.70 20.49
N GLU A 189 35.50 -17.37 21.33
CA GLU A 189 36.12 -16.06 21.41
C GLU A 189 37.64 -16.17 21.27
N PRO A 190 38.24 -15.60 20.21
CA PRO A 190 39.69 -15.45 20.13
C PRO A 190 40.15 -14.32 21.06
N LEU A 191 41.15 -14.63 21.90
CA LEU A 191 41.80 -13.71 22.81
C LEU A 191 42.94 -13.02 22.07
N LEU A 192 42.58 -12.02 21.27
CA LEU A 192 43.54 -11.21 20.51
C LEU A 192 44.29 -10.27 21.47
N LEU A 193 45.61 -10.22 21.34
CA LEU A 193 46.46 -9.24 22.04
C LEU A 193 46.27 -7.85 21.43
N GLU A 194 46.44 -6.81 22.25
CA GLU A 194 46.33 -5.43 21.78
C GLU A 194 47.32 -5.12 20.64
N GLY A 195 46.82 -4.60 19.53
CA GLY A 195 47.64 -4.07 18.43
C GLY A 195 47.89 -4.98 17.23
N THR A 196 47.23 -6.15 17.10
CA THR A 196 47.39 -7.05 15.94
C THR A 196 46.10 -7.18 15.11
N GLY A 197 46.04 -6.59 13.91
CA GLY A 197 45.04 -6.92 12.87
C GLY A 197 43.61 -6.35 13.01
N LEU A 198 42.85 -6.49 11.91
CA LEU A 198 41.68 -5.73 11.41
C LEU A 198 40.50 -5.43 12.36
N PHE A 199 40.47 -5.97 13.58
CA PHE A 199 39.30 -5.86 14.49
C PHE A 199 39.63 -5.47 15.94
N VAL A 200 40.87 -5.12 16.24
CA VAL A 200 41.34 -5.07 17.64
C VAL A 200 41.11 -3.74 18.35
N LYS A 201 40.74 -2.65 17.66
CA LYS A 201 40.73 -1.36 18.37
C LYS A 201 39.62 -1.20 19.43
N GLN A 202 38.43 -1.84 19.36
CA GLN A 202 37.35 -1.58 20.35
C GLN A 202 36.29 -2.69 20.59
N GLY A 203 36.61 -3.99 20.57
CA GLY A 203 35.64 -4.98 21.04
C GLY A 203 35.98 -6.46 20.97
N ARG A 204 35.41 -7.23 21.91
CA ARG A 204 35.45 -8.70 22.00
C ARG A 204 34.76 -9.33 20.78
N LEU A 205 35.51 -10.09 19.98
CA LEU A 205 35.00 -10.82 18.80
C LEU A 205 34.39 -12.15 19.25
N LYS A 206 33.14 -12.40 18.86
CA LYS A 206 32.48 -13.70 19.03
C LYS A 206 32.24 -14.35 17.67
N ILE A 207 32.52 -15.65 17.57
CA ILE A 207 32.32 -16.45 16.36
C ILE A 207 31.42 -17.63 16.71
N TRP A 208 30.36 -17.83 15.94
CA TRP A 208 29.48 -18.99 16.01
C TRP A 208 29.88 -19.99 14.92
N LEU A 209 30.20 -21.21 15.33
CA LEU A 209 30.52 -22.34 14.45
C LEU A 209 29.43 -23.40 14.58
N THR A 210 29.13 -24.14 13.51
CA THR A 210 28.21 -25.31 13.63
C THR A 210 28.72 -26.29 14.67
N ASP A 211 27.81 -26.84 15.48
CA ASP A 211 28.12 -27.90 16.45
C ASP A 211 28.13 -29.27 15.75
N ASP A 212 29.05 -29.41 14.79
CA ASP A 212 29.32 -30.62 14.03
C ASP A 212 30.83 -30.77 13.79
N ALA A 213 31.24 -31.87 13.15
CA ALA A 213 32.65 -32.10 12.83
C ALA A 213 33.24 -31.04 11.88
N ARG A 214 32.42 -30.36 11.07
CA ARG A 214 32.89 -29.39 10.06
C ARG A 214 33.15 -27.99 10.64
N ARG A 215 32.46 -27.65 11.73
CA ARG A 215 32.60 -26.40 12.49
C ARG A 215 32.54 -25.18 11.56
N ILE A 216 31.56 -25.15 10.67
CA ILE A 216 31.39 -24.13 9.66
C ILE A 216 31.01 -22.82 10.35
N PRO A 217 31.70 -21.70 10.07
CA PRO A 217 31.32 -20.40 10.62
C PRO A 217 29.98 -19.92 10.04
N VAL A 218 29.06 -19.53 10.92
CA VAL A 218 27.71 -19.08 10.53
C VAL A 218 27.40 -17.65 10.97
N ARG A 219 28.06 -17.15 12.01
CA ARG A 219 27.94 -15.78 12.47
C ARG A 219 29.22 -15.30 13.14
N MET A 220 29.53 -14.01 13.01
CA MET A 220 30.56 -13.30 13.75
C MET A 220 29.99 -11.97 14.23
N ARG A 221 30.38 -11.52 15.42
CA ARG A 221 29.97 -10.23 15.97
C ARG A 221 31.12 -9.61 16.75
N SER A 222 31.41 -8.35 16.46
CA SER A 222 32.36 -7.53 17.22
C SER A 222 31.71 -6.19 17.61
N LYS A 223 32.03 -5.69 18.81
CA LYS A 223 31.66 -4.34 19.25
C LYS A 223 32.65 -3.33 18.67
N VAL A 224 32.16 -2.15 18.31
CA VAL A 224 32.97 -1.03 17.81
C VAL A 224 32.47 0.27 18.45
N ALA A 225 33.24 1.37 18.35
CA ALA A 225 32.97 2.68 18.96
C ALA A 225 31.51 3.13 18.90
N ILE A 226 30.87 2.88 17.75
CA ILE A 226 29.49 3.26 17.47
C ILE A 226 28.81 2.01 16.89
N GLY A 227 28.18 1.20 17.74
CA GLY A 227 27.39 0.03 17.36
C GLY A 227 28.16 -1.30 17.36
N SER A 228 27.74 -2.22 16.49
CA SER A 228 28.39 -3.52 16.33
C SER A 228 28.50 -3.88 14.86
N VAL A 229 29.63 -4.48 14.49
CA VAL A 229 29.81 -5.14 13.21
C VAL A 229 29.35 -6.59 13.38
N SER A 230 28.40 -7.04 12.56
CA SER A 230 28.00 -8.45 12.52
C SER A 230 28.15 -8.98 11.10
N ALA A 231 28.76 -10.15 11.00
CA ALA A 231 28.79 -10.94 9.78
C ALA A 231 27.92 -12.17 9.97
N ALA A 232 26.93 -12.41 9.12
CA ALA A 232 26.10 -13.61 9.19
C ALA A 232 26.01 -14.28 7.82
N ARG A 233 25.97 -15.62 7.81
CA ARG A 233 25.80 -16.41 6.59
C ARG A 233 24.38 -16.23 6.06
N GLY A 234 24.25 -15.55 4.91
CA GLY A 234 23.01 -15.42 4.14
C GLY A 234 21.91 -14.51 4.75
N ALA A 235 21.63 -13.40 4.05
CA ALA A 235 20.44 -12.52 4.02
C ALA A 235 19.62 -12.21 5.30
N GLU A 236 19.88 -11.05 5.92
CA GLU A 236 18.77 -10.11 6.12
C GLU A 236 18.63 -9.24 4.87
N ALA A 237 17.60 -9.58 4.09
CA ALA A 237 17.04 -8.76 3.04
C ALA A 237 16.48 -7.46 3.65
N LEU A 238 16.36 -6.39 2.86
CA LEU A 238 15.45 -5.30 3.22
C LEU A 238 14.11 -5.97 3.60
N PRO A 239 13.49 -5.69 4.76
CA PRO A 239 12.29 -6.39 5.20
C PRO A 239 11.07 -5.89 4.40
N PHE A 240 11.10 -6.11 3.09
CA PHE A 240 10.16 -5.54 2.12
C PHE A 240 8.71 -5.94 2.41
N PRO A 241 8.39 -7.20 2.82
CA PRO A 241 7.05 -7.55 3.29
C PRO A 241 6.60 -6.78 4.54
N ARG A 242 7.52 -6.47 5.48
CA ARG A 242 7.21 -5.63 6.65
C ARG A 242 6.92 -4.17 6.24
N LEU A 243 7.66 -3.64 5.27
CA LEU A 243 7.40 -2.30 4.71
C LEU A 243 6.02 -2.25 4.04
N LEU A 244 5.69 -3.26 3.23
CA LEU A 244 4.36 -3.40 2.62
C LEU A 244 3.26 -3.54 3.69
N ALA A 245 3.48 -4.32 4.75
CA ALA A 245 2.54 -4.46 5.85
C ALA A 245 2.31 -3.13 6.59
N GLY A 246 3.38 -2.37 6.85
CA GLY A 246 3.29 -1.02 7.41
C GLY A 246 2.54 -0.06 6.50
N PHE A 247 2.78 -0.12 5.19
CA PHE A 247 2.04 0.65 4.19
C PHE A 247 0.53 0.33 4.18
N LEU A 248 0.16 -0.96 4.23
CA LEU A 248 -1.24 -1.40 4.36
C LEU A 248 -1.89 -0.96 5.68
N ALA A 249 -1.13 -0.96 6.78
CA ALA A 249 -1.61 -0.52 8.08
C ALA A 249 -1.85 1.00 8.15
N LEU A 250 -0.98 1.78 7.51
CA LEU A 250 -1.02 3.25 7.56
C LEU A 250 -1.98 3.86 6.55
N ALA A 251 -2.14 3.28 5.35
CA ALA A 251 -2.94 3.89 4.29
C ALA A 251 -4.36 4.29 4.73
N PRO A 252 -5.12 3.46 5.48
CA PRO A 252 -6.48 3.82 5.93
C PRO A 252 -6.50 4.90 7.01
N LEU A 253 -5.37 5.21 7.64
CA LEU A 253 -5.27 6.17 8.73
C LEU A 253 -4.93 7.58 8.25
N VAL A 254 -4.61 7.74 6.96
CA VAL A 254 -4.24 9.04 6.39
C VAL A 254 -5.50 9.89 6.21
N VAL A 255 -5.51 11.07 6.84
CA VAL A 255 -6.59 12.07 6.78
C VAL A 255 -5.95 13.45 6.78
N LEU A 256 -6.51 14.40 6.03
CA LEU A 256 -6.10 15.80 6.01
C LEU A 256 -7.32 16.73 6.19
N PRO A 257 -7.66 17.14 7.42
CA PRO A 257 -8.84 17.97 7.72
C PRO A 257 -8.90 19.33 7.01
N GLY A 258 -7.78 19.79 6.45
CA GLY A 258 -7.69 21.04 5.68
C GLY A 258 -8.20 20.94 4.24
N LEU A 259 -8.82 19.82 3.84
CA LEU A 259 -9.30 19.55 2.49
C LEU A 259 -10.82 19.38 2.46
N HIS A 260 -11.43 19.56 1.29
CA HIS A 260 -12.84 19.28 1.08
C HIS A 260 -13.08 17.76 1.07
N ASP A 261 -12.32 17.00 0.29
CA ASP A 261 -12.20 15.54 0.43
C ASP A 261 -11.07 15.21 1.42
N PHE A 262 -11.34 15.42 2.70
CA PHE A 262 -10.34 15.23 3.77
C PHE A 262 -9.98 13.76 4.04
N ALA A 263 -10.71 12.80 3.48
CA ALA A 263 -10.52 11.37 3.75
C ALA A 263 -9.99 10.61 2.54
N ASN A 264 -10.73 10.57 1.42
CA ASN A 264 -10.40 9.69 0.31
C ASN A 264 -9.27 10.25 -0.57
N LEU A 265 -9.25 11.56 -0.84
CA LEU A 265 -8.18 12.20 -1.59
C LEU A 265 -6.78 12.01 -0.96
N PRO A 266 -6.55 12.27 0.35
CA PRO A 266 -5.25 12.05 0.95
C PRO A 266 -4.87 10.56 1.04
N GLN A 267 -5.85 9.67 1.25
CA GLN A 267 -5.61 8.22 1.16
C GLN A 267 -5.18 7.82 -0.25
N SER A 268 -5.85 8.32 -1.29
CA SER A 268 -5.50 8.07 -2.69
C SER A 268 -4.10 8.57 -3.03
N ALA A 269 -3.76 9.79 -2.61
CA ALA A 269 -2.41 10.33 -2.76
C ALA A 269 -1.36 9.46 -2.04
N PHE A 270 -1.61 9.05 -0.80
CA PHE A 270 -0.72 8.16 -0.06
C PHE A 270 -0.53 6.82 -0.77
N VAL A 271 -1.60 6.23 -1.31
CA VAL A 271 -1.52 4.96 -2.03
C VAL A 271 -0.71 5.09 -3.31
N GLN A 272 -0.97 6.12 -4.12
CA GLN A 272 -0.27 6.34 -5.39
C GLN A 272 1.21 6.65 -5.18
N VAL A 273 1.53 7.58 -4.27
CA VAL A 273 2.92 7.96 -3.95
C VAL A 273 3.65 6.79 -3.30
N GLY A 274 3.02 6.13 -2.33
CA GLY A 274 3.60 5.01 -1.59
C GLY A 274 3.89 3.81 -2.49
N ALA A 275 2.96 3.43 -3.36
CA ALA A 275 3.18 2.34 -4.32
C ALA A 275 4.33 2.66 -5.30
N SER A 276 4.39 3.90 -5.80
CA SER A 276 5.46 4.35 -6.71
C SER A 276 6.82 4.39 -6.01
N PHE A 277 6.85 4.84 -4.75
CA PHE A 277 8.06 4.83 -3.92
C PHE A 277 8.54 3.41 -3.61
N LEU A 278 7.63 2.51 -3.23
CA LEU A 278 7.94 1.11 -2.98
C LEU A 278 8.44 0.40 -4.24
N LEU A 279 7.91 0.74 -5.43
CA LEU A 279 8.41 0.24 -6.71
C LEU A 279 9.83 0.73 -7.01
N LEU A 280 10.10 2.01 -6.80
CA LEU A 280 11.45 2.57 -6.94
C LEU A 280 12.42 1.89 -5.96
N LEU A 281 12.02 1.75 -4.69
CA LEU A 281 12.79 1.07 -3.66
C LEU A 281 13.06 -0.40 -4.04
N PHE A 282 12.07 -1.09 -4.62
CA PHE A 282 12.20 -2.45 -5.09
C PHE A 282 13.27 -2.58 -6.17
N PHE A 283 13.29 -1.71 -7.18
CA PHE A 283 14.32 -1.74 -8.24
C PHE A 283 15.69 -1.28 -7.75
N CYS A 284 15.75 -0.30 -6.84
CA CYS A 284 17.01 0.09 -6.19
C CYS A 284 17.60 -1.06 -5.36
N TRP A 285 16.75 -1.83 -4.68
CA TRP A 285 17.17 -2.96 -3.85
C TRP A 285 17.47 -4.23 -4.65
N ARG A 286 16.72 -4.50 -5.73
CA ARG A 286 16.94 -5.60 -6.68
C ARG A 286 17.06 -5.06 -8.11
N PRO A 287 18.21 -4.49 -8.50
CA PRO A 287 18.40 -3.96 -9.85
C PRO A 287 18.20 -5.01 -10.95
N SER A 288 18.48 -6.27 -10.65
CA SER A 288 18.28 -7.42 -11.54
C SER A 288 16.83 -7.92 -11.62
N ALA A 289 15.92 -7.46 -10.76
CA ALA A 289 14.55 -7.94 -10.77
C ALA A 289 13.83 -7.55 -12.06
N ARG A 290 13.07 -8.50 -12.61
CA ARG A 290 12.12 -8.24 -13.70
C ARG A 290 10.99 -7.33 -13.20
N VAL A 291 10.29 -6.71 -14.16
CA VAL A 291 9.08 -5.93 -13.89
C VAL A 291 8.10 -6.81 -13.12
N PRO A 292 7.33 -6.26 -12.16
CA PRO A 292 6.42 -7.03 -11.34
C PRO A 292 5.14 -7.50 -12.08
N PHE A 293 5.26 -7.95 -13.34
CA PHE A 293 4.22 -8.61 -14.15
C PHE A 293 4.86 -9.66 -15.11
N GLY A 294 4.16 -10.75 -15.41
CA GLY A 294 4.49 -11.71 -16.49
C GLY A 294 4.50 -13.21 -16.16
N ALA A 295 4.18 -13.65 -14.94
CA ALA A 295 4.21 -15.08 -14.57
C ALA A 295 3.22 -15.47 -13.44
N ALA A 296 2.61 -14.51 -12.77
CA ALA A 296 1.68 -14.78 -11.67
C ALA A 296 0.26 -15.05 -12.19
N PRO A 297 -0.57 -15.79 -11.43
CA PRO A 297 -1.89 -16.21 -11.89
C PRO A 297 -2.85 -15.08 -12.29
N PHE A 298 -2.67 -13.87 -11.78
CA PHE A 298 -3.58 -12.73 -12.03
C PHE A 298 -2.96 -11.63 -12.90
N ASP A 299 -1.72 -11.80 -13.37
CA ASP A 299 -1.04 -10.80 -14.21
C ASP A 299 -1.86 -10.50 -15.48
N VAL A 300 -2.27 -11.53 -16.22
CA VAL A 300 -3.01 -11.35 -17.48
C VAL A 300 -4.41 -10.74 -17.26
N PRO A 301 -5.26 -11.24 -16.33
CA PRO A 301 -6.55 -10.60 -16.06
C PRO A 301 -6.44 -9.13 -15.62
N LEU A 302 -5.49 -8.80 -14.74
CA LEU A 302 -5.30 -7.44 -14.27
C LEU A 302 -4.78 -6.51 -15.37
N LEU A 303 -3.83 -6.98 -16.19
CA LEU A 303 -3.35 -6.22 -17.34
C LEU A 303 -4.44 -6.02 -18.38
N ALA A 304 -5.24 -7.04 -18.69
CA ALA A 304 -6.35 -6.93 -19.63
C ALA A 304 -7.40 -5.92 -19.15
N PHE A 305 -7.80 -6.00 -17.87
CA PHE A 305 -8.72 -5.02 -17.28
C PHE A 305 -8.14 -3.62 -17.29
N GLY A 306 -6.89 -3.43 -16.84
CA GLY A 306 -6.23 -2.13 -16.83
C GLY A 306 -6.02 -1.52 -18.23
N LEU A 307 -5.66 -2.32 -19.23
CA LEU A 307 -5.52 -1.87 -20.61
C LEU A 307 -6.88 -1.49 -21.21
N TRP A 308 -7.94 -2.25 -20.93
CA TRP A 308 -9.29 -1.90 -21.36
C TRP A 308 -9.77 -0.60 -20.71
N SER A 309 -9.56 -0.45 -19.40
CA SER A 309 -9.84 0.80 -18.68
C SER A 309 -9.08 1.99 -19.25
N ALA A 310 -7.79 1.83 -19.58
CA ALA A 310 -6.99 2.87 -20.22
C ALA A 310 -7.47 3.19 -21.64
N ALA A 311 -7.80 2.17 -22.44
CA ALA A 311 -8.36 2.34 -23.78
C ALA A 311 -9.69 3.09 -23.74
N SER A 312 -10.50 2.89 -22.70
CA SER A 312 -11.78 3.57 -22.54
C SER A 312 -11.68 5.09 -22.42
N LEU A 313 -10.51 5.62 -22.04
CA LEU A 313 -10.25 7.06 -22.02
C LEU A 313 -10.18 7.67 -23.43
N LEU A 314 -10.07 6.85 -24.49
CA LEU A 314 -10.07 7.32 -25.88
C LEU A 314 -11.45 7.77 -26.34
N TRP A 315 -12.52 7.14 -25.83
CA TRP A 315 -13.92 7.48 -26.14
C TRP A 315 -14.69 8.09 -24.97
N ALA A 316 -14.09 8.17 -23.78
CA ALA A 316 -14.60 8.96 -22.68
C ALA A 316 -14.77 10.43 -23.09
N HIS A 317 -15.93 11.01 -22.79
CA HIS A 317 -16.23 12.42 -23.05
C HIS A 317 -15.33 13.32 -22.20
N THR A 318 -15.18 13.00 -20.91
CA THR A 318 -14.18 13.61 -20.03
C THR A 318 -13.14 12.59 -19.59
N ARG A 319 -11.86 12.89 -19.85
CA ARG A 319 -10.75 11.95 -19.55
C ARG A 319 -10.23 12.04 -18.13
N TYR A 320 -10.37 13.22 -17.50
CA TYR A 320 -9.73 13.50 -16.21
C TYR A 320 -10.23 12.59 -15.07
N PRO A 321 -11.55 12.41 -14.84
CA PRO A 321 -12.04 11.52 -13.78
C PRO A 321 -11.59 10.07 -13.99
N GLY A 322 -11.60 9.61 -15.25
CA GLY A 322 -11.15 8.27 -15.60
C GLY A 322 -9.64 8.08 -15.39
N ALA A 323 -8.83 9.06 -15.77
CA ALA A 323 -7.38 9.04 -15.55
C ALA A 323 -7.03 9.01 -14.05
N GLU A 324 -7.78 9.77 -13.24
CA GLU A 324 -7.64 9.75 -11.78
C GLU A 324 -7.88 8.35 -11.20
N LEU A 325 -9.01 7.74 -11.58
CA LEU A 325 -9.39 6.41 -11.09
C LEU A 325 -8.40 5.34 -11.59
N ALA A 326 -8.02 5.39 -12.87
CA ALA A 326 -7.05 4.49 -13.47
C ALA A 326 -5.67 4.57 -12.79
N LEU A 327 -5.22 5.77 -12.37
CA LEU A 327 -3.96 5.92 -11.64
C LEU A 327 -4.01 5.25 -10.26
N GLY A 328 -5.15 5.33 -9.57
CA GLY A 328 -5.38 4.61 -8.32
C GLY A 328 -5.33 3.08 -8.52
N TRP A 329 -5.99 2.58 -9.56
CA TRP A 329 -5.96 1.14 -9.89
C TRP A 329 -4.57 0.67 -10.33
N LEU A 330 -3.82 1.49 -11.07
CA LEU A 330 -2.43 1.21 -11.44
C LEU A 330 -1.54 1.08 -10.21
N ALA A 331 -1.68 1.98 -9.24
CA ALA A 331 -0.95 1.90 -7.97
C ALA A 331 -1.28 0.61 -7.20
N CYS A 332 -2.55 0.19 -7.19
CA CYS A 332 -2.97 -1.09 -6.62
C CYS A 332 -2.34 -2.28 -7.38
N GLY A 333 -2.32 -2.23 -8.71
CA GLY A 333 -1.64 -3.22 -9.55
C GLY A 333 -0.14 -3.35 -9.23
N VAL A 334 0.54 -2.23 -8.97
CA VAL A 334 1.94 -2.23 -8.51
C VAL A 334 2.07 -2.95 -7.16
N VAL A 335 1.19 -2.67 -6.19
CA VAL A 335 1.19 -3.35 -4.88
C VAL A 335 0.97 -4.85 -5.04
N TYR A 336 0.01 -5.27 -5.87
CA TYR A 336 -0.19 -6.68 -6.24
C TYR A 336 1.11 -7.31 -6.78
N GLY A 337 1.74 -6.65 -7.74
CA GLY A 337 2.96 -7.11 -8.39
C GLY A 337 4.16 -7.23 -7.43
N LEU A 338 4.25 -6.32 -6.45
CA LEU A 338 5.25 -6.34 -5.39
C LEU A 338 5.00 -7.49 -4.41
N VAL A 339 3.78 -7.60 -3.87
CA VAL A 339 3.39 -8.68 -2.93
C VAL A 339 3.64 -10.05 -3.56
N SER A 340 3.20 -10.26 -4.81
CA SER A 340 3.36 -11.51 -5.55
C SER A 340 4.83 -11.94 -5.78
N ARG A 341 5.80 -11.04 -5.57
CA ARG A 341 7.24 -11.31 -5.80
C ARG A 341 8.11 -11.25 -4.54
N THR A 342 7.58 -10.65 -3.48
CA THR A 342 8.34 -10.48 -2.24
C THR A 342 7.79 -11.29 -1.07
N ALA A 343 6.49 -11.60 -1.03
CA ALA A 343 5.86 -12.31 0.08
C ALA A 343 5.85 -13.84 -0.14
N LEU A 344 7.04 -14.42 -0.30
CA LEU A 344 7.20 -15.83 -0.65
C LEU A 344 7.12 -16.77 0.56
N ARG A 345 7.48 -16.29 1.76
CA ARG A 345 7.46 -17.10 2.99
C ARG A 345 6.11 -16.98 3.68
N THR A 346 5.76 -17.99 4.47
CA THR A 346 4.56 -17.92 5.33
C THR A 346 4.58 -16.72 6.27
N GLU A 347 5.73 -16.44 6.89
CA GLU A 347 5.91 -15.29 7.78
C GLU A 347 5.62 -13.96 7.08
N ASP A 348 6.06 -13.82 5.82
CA ASP A 348 5.82 -12.61 5.02
C ASP A 348 4.32 -12.39 4.77
N ARG A 349 3.59 -13.48 4.50
CA ARG A 349 2.14 -13.45 4.28
C ARG A 349 1.40 -13.07 5.55
N GLU A 350 1.78 -13.67 6.69
CA GLU A 350 1.22 -13.34 7.99
C GLU A 350 1.48 -11.89 8.40
N GLU A 351 2.63 -11.32 8.03
CA GLU A 351 2.94 -9.93 8.28
C GLU A 351 2.01 -8.98 7.51
N LEU A 352 1.78 -9.26 6.21
CA LEU A 352 0.86 -8.47 5.39
C LEU A 352 -0.57 -8.51 5.93
N LEU A 353 -1.04 -9.71 6.30
CA LEU A 353 -2.34 -9.90 6.94
C LEU A 353 -2.43 -9.14 8.27
N ARG A 354 -1.35 -9.12 9.06
CA ARG A 354 -1.29 -8.32 10.30
C ARG A 354 -1.43 -6.83 10.01
N GLY A 355 -0.84 -6.32 8.94
CA GLY A 355 -1.00 -4.93 8.50
C GLY A 355 -2.47 -4.57 8.25
N VAL A 356 -3.19 -5.41 7.51
CA VAL A 356 -4.63 -5.23 7.25
C VAL A 356 -5.46 -5.31 8.53
N LEU A 357 -5.14 -6.26 9.42
CA LEU A 357 -5.82 -6.39 10.71
C LEU A 357 -5.60 -5.18 11.61
N ILE A 358 -4.38 -4.65 11.69
CA ILE A 358 -4.06 -3.44 12.47
C ILE A 358 -4.88 -2.26 11.95
N ALA A 359 -4.91 -2.05 10.63
CA ALA A 359 -5.74 -1.00 10.05
C ALA A 359 -7.22 -1.14 10.42
N GLY A 360 -7.79 -2.33 10.24
CA GLY A 360 -9.19 -2.60 10.59
C GLY A 360 -9.50 -2.35 12.07
N VAL A 361 -8.63 -2.84 12.98
CA VAL A 361 -8.80 -2.66 14.43
C VAL A 361 -8.67 -1.20 14.84
N VAL A 362 -7.70 -0.46 14.32
CA VAL A 362 -7.51 0.97 14.65
C VAL A 362 -8.69 1.80 14.14
N VAL A 363 -9.12 1.58 12.90
CA VAL A 363 -10.28 2.29 12.33
C VAL A 363 -11.57 1.92 13.09
N ALA A 364 -11.74 0.66 13.49
CA ALA A 364 -12.86 0.22 14.32
C ALA A 364 -12.87 0.91 15.69
N ALA A 365 -11.70 0.98 16.35
CA ALA A 365 -11.54 1.64 17.63
C ALA A 365 -11.87 3.14 17.53
N LEU A 366 -11.35 3.82 16.50
CA LEU A 366 -11.64 5.23 16.23
C LEU A 366 -13.13 5.44 15.96
N GLY A 367 -13.73 4.61 15.10
CA GLY A 367 -15.16 4.68 14.78
C GLY A 367 -16.06 4.48 16.01
N LEU A 368 -15.79 3.46 16.81
CA LEU A 368 -16.54 3.25 18.05
C LEU A 368 -16.32 4.41 19.02
N GLY A 369 -15.08 4.88 19.20
CA GLY A 369 -14.79 6.00 20.09
C GLY A 369 -15.46 7.31 19.67
N GLN A 370 -15.54 7.57 18.36
CA GLN A 370 -16.32 8.65 17.78
C GLN A 370 -17.80 8.57 18.18
N GLN A 371 -18.38 7.38 18.17
CA GLN A 371 -19.78 7.17 18.50
C GLN A 371 -20.07 7.18 20.01
N THR A 372 -19.24 6.51 20.82
CA THR A 372 -19.49 6.37 22.27
C THR A 372 -18.98 7.53 23.09
N PHE A 373 -17.88 8.16 22.69
CA PHE A 373 -17.22 9.23 23.46
C PHE A 373 -17.26 10.60 22.77
N GLY A 374 -17.85 10.71 21.58
CA GLY A 374 -17.91 11.99 20.85
C GLY A 374 -16.52 12.50 20.40
N LEU A 375 -15.61 11.59 20.02
CA LEU A 375 -14.27 11.98 19.56
C LEU A 375 -14.31 12.67 18.19
N ASP A 376 -14.24 14.00 18.14
CA ASP A 376 -14.25 14.77 16.89
C ASP A 376 -12.86 14.93 16.24
N LEU A 377 -12.06 13.85 16.18
CA LEU A 377 -10.73 13.88 15.56
C LEU A 377 -10.77 14.00 14.03
N VAL A 378 -11.81 13.45 13.40
CA VAL A 378 -12.02 13.45 11.94
C VAL A 378 -13.49 13.79 11.69
N PRO A 379 -13.82 14.73 10.79
CA PRO A 379 -15.21 15.04 10.46
C PRO A 379 -15.94 13.82 9.89
N GLN A 380 -17.23 13.67 10.18
CA GLN A 380 -18.03 12.51 9.76
C GLN A 380 -19.42 12.96 9.30
N VAL A 381 -19.89 12.35 8.23
CA VAL A 381 -21.29 12.50 7.77
C VAL A 381 -22.23 11.70 8.68
N ALA A 382 -21.82 10.50 9.06
CA ALA A 382 -22.57 9.65 9.98
C ALA A 382 -21.60 8.72 10.75
N PRO A 383 -21.62 8.71 12.09
CA PRO A 383 -20.83 7.79 12.89
C PRO A 383 -21.41 6.36 12.84
N PRO A 384 -20.59 5.32 13.13
CA PRO A 384 -19.14 5.33 13.30
C PRO A 384 -18.42 5.27 11.93
N ALA A 385 -17.64 6.30 11.58
CA ALA A 385 -16.95 6.36 10.27
C ALA A 385 -15.43 6.19 10.34
N GLY A 386 -14.84 6.22 11.54
CA GLY A 386 -13.40 6.23 11.72
C GLY A 386 -12.75 7.36 10.91
N THR A 387 -11.81 7.00 10.06
CA THR A 387 -11.07 7.90 9.16
C THR A 387 -11.72 8.07 7.78
N PHE A 388 -12.86 7.42 7.51
CA PHE A 388 -13.45 7.33 6.17
C PHE A 388 -14.55 8.36 5.88
N ALA A 389 -14.85 9.25 6.83
CA ALA A 389 -15.96 10.22 6.80
C ALA A 389 -17.38 9.63 6.71
N ASN A 390 -17.53 8.47 6.06
CA ASN A 390 -18.76 7.75 5.82
C ASN A 390 -18.70 6.33 6.42
N ARG A 391 -19.64 6.01 7.30
CA ARG A 391 -19.76 4.68 7.95
C ARG A 391 -19.85 3.50 7.00
N ASN A 392 -20.45 3.65 5.81
CA ASN A 392 -20.57 2.55 4.84
C ASN A 392 -19.19 2.22 4.23
N VAL A 393 -18.37 3.24 3.98
CA VAL A 393 -17.01 3.05 3.46
C VAL A 393 -16.12 2.45 4.55
N ALA A 394 -16.26 2.90 5.80
CA ALA A 394 -15.58 2.30 6.96
C ALA A 394 -15.95 0.81 7.14
N ALA A 395 -17.23 0.46 6.97
CA ALA A 395 -17.72 -0.91 7.02
C ALA A 395 -17.02 -1.81 6.00
N GLY A 396 -16.73 -1.30 4.79
CA GLY A 396 -15.99 -2.03 3.75
C GLY A 396 -14.58 -2.46 4.21
N LEU A 397 -13.87 -1.62 4.97
CA LEU A 397 -12.58 -2.02 5.56
C LEU A 397 -12.74 -3.10 6.64
N MET A 398 -13.81 -3.05 7.44
CA MET A 398 -14.09 -4.07 8.45
C MET A 398 -14.34 -5.44 7.81
N VAL A 399 -15.14 -5.47 6.74
CA VAL A 399 -15.38 -6.67 5.91
C VAL A 399 -14.04 -7.23 5.42
N LEU A 400 -13.13 -6.40 4.93
CA LEU A 400 -11.82 -6.85 4.48
C LEU A 400 -10.93 -7.40 5.61
N ALA A 401 -11.02 -6.87 6.84
CA ALA A 401 -10.15 -7.25 7.96
C ALA A 401 -10.68 -8.41 8.83
N LEU A 402 -11.99 -8.59 8.91
CA LEU A 402 -12.64 -9.59 9.78
C LEU A 402 -12.22 -11.05 9.49
N PRO A 403 -12.16 -11.51 8.23
CA PRO A 403 -11.67 -12.85 7.91
C PRO A 403 -10.26 -13.12 8.45
N VAL A 404 -9.38 -12.11 8.44
CA VAL A 404 -8.03 -12.21 9.00
C VAL A 404 -8.08 -12.43 10.51
N ALA A 405 -8.88 -11.64 11.22
CA ALA A 405 -9.03 -11.75 12.66
C ALA A 405 -9.58 -13.12 13.08
N ILE A 406 -10.61 -13.60 12.39
CA ILE A 406 -11.27 -14.90 12.64
C ILE A 406 -10.31 -16.06 12.40
N VAL A 407 -9.65 -16.10 11.25
CA VAL A 407 -8.72 -17.19 10.91
C VAL A 407 -7.56 -17.26 11.91
N ARG A 408 -7.01 -16.10 12.31
CA ARG A 408 -5.96 -16.03 13.32
C ARG A 408 -6.41 -16.54 14.69
N PHE A 409 -7.61 -16.16 15.14
CA PHE A 409 -8.17 -16.66 16.40
C PHE A 409 -8.33 -18.19 16.39
N VAL A 410 -8.91 -18.74 15.31
CA VAL A 410 -9.16 -20.18 15.18
C VAL A 410 -7.84 -20.95 15.26
N ARG A 411 -6.77 -20.48 14.61
CA ARG A 411 -5.48 -21.18 14.54
C ARG A 411 -4.55 -20.95 15.72
N ALA A 412 -4.27 -19.69 16.07
CA ALA A 412 -3.14 -19.35 16.94
C ALA A 412 -3.44 -19.49 18.44
N ARG A 413 -4.71 -19.75 18.83
CA ARG A 413 -5.16 -19.65 20.24
C ARG A 413 -4.81 -18.29 20.88
N GLU A 414 -4.66 -17.24 20.07
CA GLU A 414 -4.16 -15.94 20.47
C GLU A 414 -5.32 -15.01 20.85
N PRO A 415 -5.48 -14.59 22.13
CA PRO A 415 -6.62 -13.79 22.58
C PRO A 415 -6.69 -12.41 21.93
N ARG A 416 -5.55 -11.88 21.48
CA ARG A 416 -5.47 -10.58 20.76
C ARG A 416 -6.20 -10.60 19.42
N GLY A 417 -6.11 -11.71 18.67
CA GLY A 417 -6.81 -11.86 17.38
C GLY A 417 -8.34 -11.85 17.56
N PHE A 418 -8.81 -12.42 18.66
CA PHE A 418 -10.22 -12.42 19.02
C PHE A 418 -10.72 -11.05 19.47
N ALA A 419 -9.97 -10.35 20.32
CA ALA A 419 -10.29 -8.96 20.68
C ALA A 419 -10.39 -8.07 19.44
N GLY A 420 -9.47 -8.24 18.47
CA GLY A 420 -9.55 -7.56 17.18
C GLY A 420 -10.82 -7.90 16.38
N ALA A 421 -11.20 -9.18 16.32
CA ALA A 421 -12.43 -9.63 15.66
C ALA A 421 -13.68 -9.07 16.33
N ALA A 422 -13.75 -9.11 17.66
CA ALA A 422 -14.88 -8.61 18.44
C ALA A 422 -15.03 -7.09 18.27
N LEU A 423 -13.93 -6.34 18.30
CA LEU A 423 -13.94 -4.89 18.10
C LEU A 423 -14.38 -4.52 16.68
N ALA A 424 -13.80 -5.15 15.66
CA ALA A 424 -14.18 -4.90 14.27
C ALA A 424 -15.63 -5.33 13.99
N GLY A 425 -16.09 -6.44 14.57
CA GLY A 425 -17.47 -6.91 14.46
C GLY A 425 -18.46 -5.99 15.15
N ALA A 426 -18.11 -5.46 16.32
CA ALA A 426 -18.92 -4.46 17.02
C ALA A 426 -19.01 -3.15 16.21
N ALA A 427 -17.88 -2.64 15.72
CA ALA A 427 -17.87 -1.46 14.85
C ALA A 427 -18.73 -1.70 13.60
N LEU A 428 -18.60 -2.85 12.94
CA LEU A 428 -19.41 -3.25 11.79
C LEU A 428 -20.91 -3.25 12.11
N PHE A 429 -21.31 -3.80 13.25
CA PHE A 429 -22.70 -3.76 13.68
C PHE A 429 -23.22 -2.32 13.81
N HIS A 430 -22.45 -1.45 14.45
CA HIS A 430 -22.84 -0.05 14.67
C HIS A 430 -22.84 0.82 13.41
N THR A 431 -22.21 0.39 12.32
CA THR A 431 -22.34 1.10 11.03
C THR A 431 -23.76 1.06 10.45
N PHE A 432 -24.59 0.09 10.87
CA PHE A 432 -25.89 -0.22 10.24
C PHE A 432 -25.80 -0.44 8.72
N ALA A 433 -24.62 -0.80 8.20
CA ALA A 433 -24.40 -1.10 6.80
C ALA A 433 -24.89 -2.52 6.50
N ARG A 434 -26.15 -2.63 6.03
CA ARG A 434 -26.79 -3.92 5.73
C ARG A 434 -26.01 -4.76 4.71
N SER A 435 -25.36 -4.12 3.73
CA SER A 435 -24.49 -4.80 2.76
C SER A 435 -23.30 -5.48 3.42
N ALA A 436 -22.68 -4.79 4.37
CA ALA A 436 -21.54 -5.30 5.11
C ALA A 436 -21.94 -6.44 6.08
N TRP A 437 -23.14 -6.41 6.67
CA TRP A 437 -23.67 -7.53 7.45
C TRP A 437 -23.89 -8.78 6.59
N LEU A 438 -24.44 -8.61 5.38
CA LEU A 438 -24.61 -9.70 4.42
C LEU A 438 -23.26 -10.27 3.97
N ALA A 439 -22.30 -9.41 3.65
CA ALA A 439 -20.93 -9.79 3.31
C ALA A 439 -20.30 -10.63 4.44
N PHE A 440 -20.37 -10.15 5.68
CA PHE A 440 -19.84 -10.85 6.85
C PHE A 440 -20.53 -12.21 7.10
N ALA A 441 -21.86 -12.29 6.92
CA ALA A 441 -22.58 -13.56 7.04
C ALA A 441 -22.09 -14.61 6.02
N LEU A 442 -21.86 -14.19 4.77
CA LEU A 442 -21.33 -15.06 3.72
C LEU A 442 -19.86 -15.45 3.98
N GLU A 443 -19.05 -14.55 4.52
CA GLU A 443 -17.69 -14.87 4.98
C GLU A 443 -17.69 -15.92 6.09
N LEU A 444 -18.59 -15.82 7.07
CA LEU A 444 -18.72 -16.83 8.13
C LEU A 444 -19.12 -18.19 7.57
N ILE A 445 -20.04 -18.24 6.60
CA ILE A 445 -20.42 -19.48 5.91
C ILE A 445 -19.20 -20.05 5.17
N LEU A 446 -18.49 -19.23 4.40
CA LEU A 446 -17.30 -19.63 3.65
C LEU A 446 -16.22 -20.21 4.57
N LEU A 447 -15.88 -19.49 5.66
CA LEU A 447 -14.92 -19.92 6.66
C LEU A 447 -15.40 -21.17 7.40
N GLY A 448 -16.70 -21.30 7.65
CA GLY A 448 -17.30 -22.47 8.29
C GLY A 448 -17.32 -23.73 7.41
N VAL A 449 -17.42 -23.57 6.09
CA VAL A 449 -17.40 -24.69 5.13
C VAL A 449 -15.97 -25.10 4.81
N LEU A 450 -15.12 -24.13 4.42
CA LEU A 450 -13.75 -24.40 3.96
C LEU A 450 -12.73 -24.48 5.11
N GLY A 451 -13.00 -23.84 6.24
CA GLY A 451 -12.12 -23.80 7.42
C GLY A 451 -12.21 -25.02 8.34
N ARG A 452 -13.13 -25.97 8.10
CA ARG A 452 -13.22 -27.23 8.87
C ARG A 452 -11.92 -28.03 8.88
N ARG A 453 -11.10 -27.89 7.84
CA ARG A 453 -9.77 -28.51 7.75
C ARG A 453 -8.69 -27.81 8.58
N LEU A 454 -8.89 -26.54 8.95
CA LEU A 454 -7.96 -25.77 9.78
C LEU A 454 -8.09 -26.11 11.28
N ALA A 455 -9.24 -26.63 11.71
CA ALA A 455 -9.51 -26.98 13.10
C ALA A 455 -9.10 -28.44 13.38
N ARG A 456 -7.95 -28.64 14.03
CA ARG A 456 -7.59 -29.93 14.65
C ARG A 456 -8.13 -29.96 16.09
N GLY A 457 -9.19 -30.74 16.34
CA GLY A 457 -9.75 -31.00 17.67
C GLY A 457 -10.97 -30.16 18.08
N SER A 458 -11.57 -30.49 19.23
CA SER A 458 -12.66 -29.69 19.81
C SER A 458 -12.18 -28.27 20.16
N LEU A 459 -13.08 -27.29 20.09
CA LEU A 459 -12.83 -25.96 20.64
C LEU A 459 -12.47 -26.12 22.12
N ASP A 460 -11.18 -25.99 22.43
CA ASP A 460 -10.67 -26.14 23.80
C ASP A 460 -11.47 -25.25 24.77
N LYS A 461 -11.71 -25.68 26.02
CA LYS A 461 -12.60 -24.96 26.96
C LYS A 461 -12.22 -23.48 27.13
N ALA A 462 -10.92 -23.16 27.04
CA ALA A 462 -10.42 -21.78 27.04
C ALA A 462 -10.87 -20.96 25.81
N LYS A 463 -10.93 -21.57 24.61
CA LYS A 463 -11.47 -20.91 23.41
C LYS A 463 -12.97 -20.74 23.48
N ALA A 464 -13.70 -21.69 24.07
CA ALA A 464 -15.12 -21.55 24.32
C ALA A 464 -15.40 -20.41 25.31
N GLY A 465 -14.59 -20.28 26.36
CA GLY A 465 -14.65 -19.16 27.31
C GLY A 465 -14.31 -17.81 26.68
N VAL A 466 -13.25 -17.72 25.86
CA VAL A 466 -12.91 -16.51 25.11
C VAL A 466 -14.01 -16.17 24.10
N ALA A 467 -14.50 -17.14 23.33
CA ALA A 467 -15.61 -16.96 22.41
C ALA A 467 -16.87 -16.48 23.13
N ALA A 468 -17.23 -17.07 24.28
CA ALA A 468 -18.34 -16.62 25.11
C ALA A 468 -18.12 -15.20 25.65
N ALA A 469 -16.91 -14.87 26.10
CA ALA A 469 -16.55 -13.54 26.58
C ALA A 469 -16.63 -12.47 25.47
N GLY A 470 -16.25 -12.78 24.23
CA GLY A 470 -16.41 -11.82 23.14
C GLY A 470 -17.78 -11.83 22.49
N VAL A 471 -18.55 -12.91 22.58
CA VAL A 471 -20.00 -12.85 22.30
C VAL A 471 -20.67 -11.96 23.35
N ALA A 472 -20.28 -12.05 24.62
CA ALA A 472 -20.76 -11.17 25.67
C ALA A 472 -20.28 -9.73 25.48
N LEU A 473 -19.03 -9.50 25.07
CA LEU A 473 -18.51 -8.17 24.72
C LEU A 473 -19.22 -7.61 23.49
N LEU A 474 -19.45 -8.43 22.46
CA LEU A 474 -20.18 -8.05 21.27
C LEU A 474 -21.62 -7.70 21.63
N ALA A 475 -22.31 -8.53 22.43
CA ALA A 475 -23.65 -8.25 22.91
C ALA A 475 -23.69 -6.97 23.78
N LEU A 476 -22.71 -6.75 24.65
CA LEU A 476 -22.57 -5.53 25.44
C LEU A 476 -22.37 -4.32 24.52
N LEU A 477 -21.44 -4.39 23.58
CA LEU A 477 -21.20 -3.31 22.62
C LEU A 477 -22.43 -3.06 21.76
N MET A 478 -23.15 -4.10 21.32
CA MET A 478 -24.43 -4.00 20.59
C MET A 478 -25.57 -3.43 21.44
N SER A 479 -25.54 -3.61 22.77
CA SER A 479 -26.54 -3.10 23.72
C SER A 479 -26.36 -1.62 24.07
N VAL A 480 -25.20 -1.03 23.77
CA VAL A 480 -25.00 0.42 23.83
C VAL A 480 -25.79 1.05 22.70
N SER A 481 -26.78 1.88 23.03
CA SER A 481 -27.69 2.47 22.03
C SER A 481 -26.93 3.32 21.00
N PRO A 482 -27.47 3.52 19.78
CA PRO A 482 -26.86 4.34 18.72
C PRO A 482 -26.64 5.81 19.10
N GLN A 483 -27.08 6.22 20.29
CA GLN A 483 -27.11 7.61 20.70
C GLN A 483 -25.96 7.98 21.64
N GLY A 484 -25.19 7.00 22.16
CA GLY A 484 -24.14 7.26 23.15
C GLY A 484 -24.72 7.81 24.47
N PHE A 485 -23.84 8.22 25.40
CA PHE A 485 -24.25 9.00 26.58
C PHE A 485 -24.48 10.45 26.13
N ARG A 486 -25.66 11.05 26.36
CA ARG A 486 -25.97 12.43 25.90
C ARG A 486 -26.44 13.39 26.98
N SER A 487 -25.91 14.60 26.90
CA SER A 487 -26.34 15.83 27.58
C SER A 487 -27.57 16.46 26.89
N PRO A 488 -28.45 17.18 27.60
CA PRO A 488 -29.78 17.60 27.13
C PRO A 488 -29.81 18.65 25.99
N ALA A 489 -28.69 19.23 25.58
CA ALA A 489 -28.69 20.39 24.66
C ALA A 489 -28.89 20.05 23.16
N THR A 490 -28.92 18.78 22.76
CA THR A 490 -28.92 18.37 21.33
C THR A 490 -30.28 17.91 20.78
N GLU A 491 -31.36 18.09 21.55
CA GLU A 491 -32.71 17.64 21.16
C GLU A 491 -33.47 18.65 20.29
N VAL A 492 -33.05 19.92 20.30
CA VAL A 492 -33.70 21.02 19.57
C VAL A 492 -33.45 20.98 18.06
N ASP A 493 -32.30 20.46 17.60
CA ASP A 493 -31.96 20.41 16.16
C ASP A 493 -32.61 19.24 15.40
N ARG A 494 -33.06 18.19 16.10
CA ARG A 494 -33.64 16.99 15.44
C ARG A 494 -35.12 17.13 15.09
N LEU A 495 -35.83 18.06 15.72
CA LEU A 495 -37.25 18.33 15.46
C LEU A 495 -37.47 19.13 14.15
N ALA A 496 -36.40 19.56 13.48
CA ALA A 496 -36.45 20.31 12.23
C ALA A 496 -36.19 19.49 10.94
N ALA A 497 -36.01 18.16 11.03
CA ALA A 497 -35.66 17.34 9.87
C ALA A 497 -36.90 16.83 9.07
N PRO A 498 -36.94 16.99 7.74
CA PRO A 498 -38.07 16.56 6.90
C PRO A 498 -38.16 15.02 6.76
N PRO A 499 -39.33 14.47 6.35
CA PRO A 499 -39.58 13.03 6.35
C PRO A 499 -38.72 12.25 5.34
N LYS A 500 -38.13 11.14 5.80
CA LYS A 500 -37.20 10.29 5.04
C LYS A 500 -37.87 9.55 3.87
N VAL A 501 -37.47 9.87 2.64
CA VAL A 501 -37.71 9.05 1.44
C VAL A 501 -37.09 7.66 1.62
N ARG A 502 -37.79 6.58 1.20
CA ARG A 502 -37.30 5.19 1.32
C ARG A 502 -36.08 4.98 0.39
N SER A 503 -34.89 4.94 0.98
CA SER A 503 -33.58 4.78 0.30
C SER A 503 -33.47 3.61 -0.71
N VAL A 504 -34.26 2.54 -0.55
CA VAL A 504 -34.29 1.40 -1.48
C VAL A 504 -34.94 1.75 -2.81
N GLY A 505 -36.01 2.56 -2.81
CA GLY A 505 -36.72 2.94 -4.04
C GLY A 505 -35.86 3.78 -4.97
N ILE A 506 -35.06 4.69 -4.39
CA ILE A 506 -34.09 5.51 -5.12
C ILE A 506 -33.05 4.63 -5.84
N ARG A 507 -32.46 3.65 -5.14
CA ARG A 507 -31.45 2.75 -5.74
C ARG A 507 -32.00 1.93 -6.90
N LEU A 508 -33.22 1.40 -6.77
CA LEU A 508 -33.84 0.63 -7.85
C LEU A 508 -34.09 1.48 -9.09
N ALA A 509 -34.48 2.75 -8.94
CA ALA A 509 -34.60 3.69 -10.05
C ALA A 509 -33.24 3.94 -10.70
N VAL A 510 -32.20 4.23 -9.90
CA VAL A 510 -30.84 4.44 -10.40
C VAL A 510 -30.34 3.22 -11.18
N TRP A 511 -30.59 2.00 -10.69
CA TRP A 511 -30.20 0.77 -11.37
C TRP A 511 -30.94 0.55 -12.68
N ARG A 512 -32.26 0.82 -12.71
CA ARG A 512 -33.05 0.74 -13.94
C ARG A 512 -32.53 1.71 -15.00
N ASP A 513 -32.27 2.95 -14.61
CA ASP A 513 -31.83 4.00 -15.53
C ASP A 513 -30.40 3.71 -16.02
N THR A 514 -29.53 3.19 -15.15
CA THR A 514 -28.19 2.74 -15.53
C THR A 514 -28.23 1.52 -16.47
N LEU A 515 -29.18 0.60 -16.29
CA LEU A 515 -29.37 -0.52 -17.23
C LEU A 515 -29.78 -0.03 -18.63
N ALA A 516 -30.50 1.09 -18.75
CA ALA A 516 -30.77 1.71 -20.04
C ALA A 516 -29.47 2.22 -20.68
N MET A 517 -28.58 2.86 -19.91
CA MET A 517 -27.24 3.24 -20.40
C MET A 517 -26.45 2.05 -20.93
N VAL A 518 -26.47 0.92 -20.20
CA VAL A 518 -25.81 -0.33 -20.63
C VAL A 518 -26.42 -0.86 -21.92
N ARG A 519 -27.75 -0.79 -22.08
CA ARG A 519 -28.41 -1.24 -23.32
C ARG A 519 -28.04 -0.39 -24.52
N ASP A 520 -27.85 0.91 -24.33
CA ASP A 520 -27.48 1.84 -25.41
C ASP A 520 -26.02 1.70 -25.84
N ARG A 521 -25.12 1.34 -24.90
CA ARG A 521 -23.68 1.10 -25.19
C ARG A 521 -23.15 -0.19 -24.56
N PRO A 522 -23.59 -1.38 -25.01
CA PRO A 522 -23.36 -2.63 -24.30
C PRO A 522 -21.91 -3.08 -24.29
N TRP A 523 -21.13 -2.84 -25.34
CA TRP A 523 -19.79 -3.43 -25.46
C TRP A 523 -18.70 -2.58 -24.81
N ALA A 524 -18.68 -1.28 -25.11
CA ALA A 524 -17.62 -0.36 -24.70
C ALA A 524 -18.00 0.56 -23.53
N GLY A 525 -19.29 0.66 -23.19
CA GLY A 525 -19.77 1.63 -22.21
C GLY A 525 -19.53 3.09 -22.65
N VAL A 526 -19.62 4.00 -21.69
CA VAL A 526 -19.43 5.45 -21.91
C VAL A 526 -17.99 5.94 -21.66
N GLY A 527 -17.09 5.05 -21.26
CA GLY A 527 -15.73 5.38 -20.81
C GLY A 527 -15.61 5.41 -19.29
N LEU A 528 -14.42 5.09 -18.77
CA LEU A 528 -14.15 5.05 -17.33
C LEU A 528 -14.50 6.39 -16.65
N ALA A 529 -15.25 6.31 -15.54
CA ALA A 529 -15.72 7.44 -14.74
C ALA A 529 -16.53 8.50 -15.51
N ASN A 530 -17.23 8.11 -16.59
CA ASN A 530 -18.13 8.99 -17.36
C ASN A 530 -19.62 8.74 -17.06
N LEU A 531 -19.94 7.95 -16.03
CA LEU A 531 -21.32 7.76 -15.58
C LEU A 531 -21.99 9.10 -15.26
N GLU A 532 -21.35 9.93 -14.42
CA GLU A 532 -21.87 11.25 -14.01
C GLU A 532 -22.15 12.16 -15.21
N VAL A 533 -21.36 12.04 -16.28
CA VAL A 533 -21.54 12.84 -17.51
C VAL A 533 -22.86 12.48 -18.18
N TYR A 534 -23.15 11.20 -18.37
CA TYR A 534 -24.27 10.73 -19.20
C TYR A 534 -25.53 10.38 -18.42
N TYR A 535 -25.42 10.00 -17.15
CA TYR A 535 -26.55 9.54 -16.33
C TYR A 535 -27.75 10.50 -16.33
N PRO A 536 -27.57 11.84 -16.26
CA PRO A 536 -28.71 12.76 -16.27
C PRO A 536 -29.60 12.63 -17.52
N ALA A 537 -29.08 12.16 -18.66
CA ALA A 537 -29.88 11.92 -19.86
C ALA A 537 -30.87 10.75 -19.74
N TYR A 538 -30.67 9.86 -18.76
CA TYR A 538 -31.46 8.64 -18.55
C TYR A 538 -32.34 8.71 -17.28
N ALA A 539 -32.14 9.73 -16.45
CA ALA A 539 -32.75 9.87 -15.13
C ALA A 539 -34.22 10.33 -15.22
N HIS A 540 -35.11 9.50 -15.77
CA HIS A 540 -36.51 9.85 -16.04
C HIS A 540 -37.46 9.77 -14.82
N SER A 541 -36.95 9.58 -13.59
CA SER A 541 -37.78 9.48 -12.37
C SER A 541 -38.03 10.86 -11.73
N PRO A 542 -39.20 11.51 -11.93
CA PRO A 542 -39.30 12.98 -11.82
C PRO A 542 -39.45 13.52 -10.39
N ARG A 543 -39.90 12.73 -9.39
CA ARG A 543 -40.30 13.28 -8.07
C ARG A 543 -39.40 12.96 -6.87
N GLN A 544 -38.50 11.98 -6.97
CA GLN A 544 -37.68 11.53 -5.82
C GLN A 544 -36.17 11.68 -6.01
N ALA A 545 -35.66 11.70 -7.25
CA ALA A 545 -34.23 11.88 -7.51
C ALA A 545 -33.80 13.35 -7.39
N HIS A 546 -34.65 14.29 -7.84
CA HIS A 546 -34.33 15.73 -7.91
C HIS A 546 -34.54 16.48 -6.59
N SER A 547 -35.44 16.04 -5.72
CA SER A 547 -35.78 16.73 -4.45
C SER A 547 -35.01 16.24 -3.23
N ALA A 548 -34.46 15.02 -3.25
CA ALA A 548 -33.84 14.39 -2.07
C ALA A 548 -32.33 14.61 -1.95
N MET A 549 -31.67 15.05 -3.02
CA MET A 549 -30.27 15.40 -3.02
C MET A 549 -30.15 16.73 -3.75
N THR A 550 -30.57 17.81 -3.11
CA THR A 550 -30.03 19.13 -3.42
C THR A 550 -28.88 19.34 -2.45
N ASP A 551 -27.74 19.83 -2.93
CA ASP A 551 -26.67 20.20 -2.02
C ASP A 551 -27.22 21.28 -1.06
N PRO A 552 -27.29 21.01 0.25
CA PRO A 552 -27.93 21.92 1.20
C PRO A 552 -27.23 23.28 1.28
N ILE A 553 -25.99 23.37 0.78
CA ILE A 553 -25.22 24.62 0.75
C ILE A 553 -25.51 25.42 -0.54
N SER A 554 -25.85 24.77 -1.65
CA SER A 554 -25.96 25.46 -2.95
C SER A 554 -27.29 25.33 -3.69
N GLY A 555 -28.21 24.51 -3.21
CA GLY A 555 -29.51 24.29 -3.83
C GLY A 555 -29.47 23.58 -5.18
N VAL A 556 -28.30 23.11 -5.63
CA VAL A 556 -28.16 22.38 -6.90
C VAL A 556 -28.50 20.91 -6.69
N PRO A 557 -29.30 20.28 -7.56
CA PRO A 557 -29.51 18.84 -7.53
C PRO A 557 -28.16 18.11 -7.64
N LEU A 558 -27.80 17.38 -6.58
CA LEU A 558 -26.69 16.44 -6.52
C LEU A 558 -26.92 15.40 -7.62
N GLN A 559 -26.08 15.47 -8.64
CA GLN A 559 -26.06 14.48 -9.70
C GLN A 559 -25.64 13.13 -9.11
N VAL A 560 -26.19 12.05 -9.66
CA VAL A 560 -25.76 10.71 -9.31
C VAL A 560 -24.35 10.52 -9.85
N ASP A 561 -23.37 10.57 -8.96
CA ASP A 561 -21.96 10.33 -9.24
C ASP A 561 -21.63 8.81 -9.26
N GLN A 562 -22.40 8.01 -8.51
CA GLN A 562 -22.19 6.57 -8.34
C GLN A 562 -23.49 5.76 -8.28
N VAL A 563 -23.50 4.60 -8.93
CA VAL A 563 -24.67 3.71 -9.06
C VAL A 563 -25.00 3.00 -7.73
N HIS A 564 -24.04 2.92 -6.81
CA HIS A 564 -24.11 2.06 -5.62
C HIS A 564 -24.36 0.59 -5.98
N ASN A 565 -23.80 0.19 -7.13
CA ASN A 565 -23.64 -1.18 -7.61
C ASN A 565 -22.46 -1.18 -8.59
N GLU A 566 -21.30 -1.60 -8.11
CA GLU A 566 -20.03 -1.58 -8.83
C GLU A 566 -20.11 -2.38 -10.15
N TYR A 567 -20.81 -3.50 -10.17
CA TYR A 567 -20.93 -4.33 -11.37
C TYR A 567 -21.72 -3.61 -12.46
N LEU A 568 -22.80 -2.94 -12.07
CA LEU A 568 -23.62 -2.17 -12.98
C LEU A 568 -22.92 -0.89 -13.44
N GLN A 569 -22.15 -0.26 -12.55
CA GLN A 569 -21.30 0.89 -12.88
C GLN A 569 -20.19 0.51 -13.87
N VAL A 570 -19.46 -0.58 -13.62
CA VAL A 570 -18.46 -1.13 -14.55
C VAL A 570 -19.11 -1.48 -15.89
N ALA A 571 -20.32 -2.04 -15.90
CA ALA A 571 -21.04 -2.32 -17.15
C ALA A 571 -21.41 -1.03 -17.91
N ALA A 572 -21.82 0.03 -17.21
CA ALA A 572 -22.17 1.31 -17.85
C ALA A 572 -20.94 2.05 -18.39
N GLU A 573 -19.84 2.04 -17.65
CA GLU A 573 -18.62 2.79 -17.98
C GLU A 573 -17.69 2.02 -18.92
N LEU A 574 -17.47 0.73 -18.69
CA LEU A 574 -16.52 -0.12 -19.42
C LEU A 574 -17.20 -1.18 -20.29
N GLY A 575 -18.53 -1.21 -20.33
CA GLY A 575 -19.31 -2.19 -21.08
C GLY A 575 -19.22 -3.61 -20.52
N LEU A 576 -19.89 -4.53 -21.21
CA LEU A 576 -19.87 -5.97 -20.93
C LEU A 576 -18.45 -6.56 -21.08
N VAL A 577 -17.57 -5.94 -21.85
CA VAL A 577 -16.15 -6.32 -21.94
C VAL A 577 -15.47 -6.08 -20.60
N GLY A 578 -15.59 -4.87 -20.03
CA GLY A 578 -15.03 -4.55 -18.72
C GLY A 578 -15.59 -5.43 -17.61
N LEU A 579 -16.91 -5.64 -17.60
CA LEU A 579 -17.58 -6.52 -16.64
C LEU A 579 -17.08 -7.97 -16.78
N GLY A 580 -16.93 -8.47 -18.01
CA GLY A 580 -16.41 -9.81 -18.29
C GLY A 580 -14.97 -10.00 -17.80
N LEU A 581 -14.12 -9.00 -17.97
CA LEU A 581 -12.73 -9.01 -17.46
C LEU A 581 -12.69 -9.03 -15.92
N LEU A 582 -13.54 -8.23 -15.26
CA LEU A 582 -13.68 -8.24 -13.80
C LEU A 582 -14.19 -9.60 -13.28
N ALA A 583 -15.20 -10.16 -13.93
CA ALA A 583 -15.74 -11.47 -13.61
C ALA A 583 -14.70 -12.59 -13.83
N TRP A 584 -13.88 -12.49 -14.88
CA TRP A 584 -12.78 -13.42 -15.14
C TRP A 584 -11.74 -13.40 -14.02
N LEU A 585 -11.33 -12.21 -13.56
CA LEU A 585 -10.43 -12.05 -12.42
C LEU A 585 -11.00 -12.70 -11.15
N GLY A 586 -12.25 -12.39 -10.80
CA GLY A 586 -12.92 -12.95 -9.63
C GLY A 586 -13.07 -14.47 -9.68
N ALA A 587 -13.52 -15.02 -10.81
CA ALA A 587 -13.66 -16.46 -11.02
C ALA A 587 -12.30 -17.18 -10.92
N ARG A 588 -11.23 -16.58 -11.43
CA ARG A 588 -9.88 -17.14 -11.34
C ARG A 588 -9.36 -17.12 -9.90
N ALA A 589 -9.61 -16.05 -9.15
CA ALA A 589 -9.24 -15.96 -7.74
C ALA A 589 -9.97 -17.02 -6.89
N ALA A 590 -11.28 -17.16 -7.06
CA ALA A 590 -12.08 -18.16 -6.35
C ALA A 590 -11.62 -19.60 -6.68
N ARG A 591 -11.41 -19.92 -7.95
CA ARG A 591 -10.94 -21.25 -8.39
C ARG A 591 -9.56 -21.57 -7.82
N LEU A 592 -8.62 -20.62 -7.85
CA LEU A 592 -7.27 -20.82 -7.33
C LEU A 592 -7.30 -21.02 -5.81
N ALA A 593 -8.01 -20.15 -5.09
CA ALA A 593 -8.12 -20.24 -3.64
C ALA A 593 -8.74 -21.58 -3.21
N ALA A 594 -9.84 -22.02 -3.84
CA ALA A 594 -10.47 -23.31 -3.53
C ALA A 594 -9.51 -24.49 -3.72
N ARG A 595 -8.69 -24.49 -4.79
CA ARG A 595 -7.64 -25.52 -4.99
C ARG A 595 -6.58 -25.46 -3.90
N LEU A 596 -6.05 -24.27 -3.59
CA LEU A 596 -4.99 -24.08 -2.60
C LEU A 596 -5.44 -24.46 -1.18
N VAL A 597 -6.68 -24.14 -0.79
CA VAL A 597 -7.23 -24.57 0.50
C VAL A 597 -7.32 -26.09 0.60
N GLY A 598 -7.56 -26.77 -0.52
CA GLY A 598 -7.64 -28.23 -0.57
C GLY A 598 -6.29 -28.95 -0.51
N GLN A 599 -5.21 -28.31 -0.96
CA GLN A 599 -3.93 -28.97 -1.26
C GLN A 599 -2.73 -28.42 -0.48
N ALA A 600 -2.78 -27.18 0.01
CA ALA A 600 -1.65 -26.54 0.67
C ALA A 600 -1.52 -26.92 2.15
N GLU A 601 -0.31 -26.73 2.69
CA GLU A 601 -0.04 -26.78 4.14
C GLU A 601 -1.06 -25.94 4.93
N PRO A 602 -1.49 -26.37 6.14
CA PRO A 602 -2.51 -25.66 6.93
C PRO A 602 -2.19 -24.18 7.17
N GLU A 603 -0.91 -23.83 7.23
CA GLU A 603 -0.47 -22.44 7.34
C GLU A 603 -0.76 -21.61 6.10
N THR A 604 -0.42 -22.13 4.94
CA THR A 604 -0.70 -21.47 3.67
C THR A 604 -2.22 -21.42 3.43
N ALA A 605 -2.93 -22.52 3.68
CA ALA A 605 -4.39 -22.59 3.55
C ALA A 605 -5.12 -21.55 4.41
N ALA A 606 -4.61 -21.25 5.60
CA ALA A 606 -5.16 -20.22 6.48
C ALA A 606 -5.05 -18.82 5.86
N SER A 607 -3.85 -18.45 5.40
CA SER A 607 -3.64 -17.15 4.76
C SER A 607 -4.48 -16.98 3.48
N VAL A 608 -4.64 -18.07 2.71
CA VAL A 608 -5.50 -18.13 1.52
C VAL A 608 -6.97 -17.96 1.90
N LEU A 609 -7.43 -18.60 2.98
CA LEU A 609 -8.82 -18.48 3.46
C LEU A 609 -9.15 -17.07 3.94
N ALA A 610 -8.23 -16.42 4.65
CA ALA A 610 -8.40 -15.03 5.08
C ALA A 610 -8.49 -14.08 3.87
N ALA A 611 -7.58 -14.21 2.91
CA ALA A 611 -7.59 -13.41 1.68
C ALA A 611 -8.84 -13.67 0.82
N LEU A 612 -9.26 -14.93 0.66
CA LEU A 612 -10.48 -15.29 -0.07
C LEU A 612 -11.73 -14.73 0.62
N GLY A 613 -11.82 -14.85 1.95
CA GLY A 613 -12.93 -14.27 2.73
C GLY A 613 -13.10 -12.79 2.43
N GLY A 614 -12.02 -12.02 2.57
CA GLY A 614 -12.09 -10.58 2.32
C GLY A 614 -12.39 -10.21 0.87
N LEU A 615 -11.89 -10.97 -0.11
CA LEU A 615 -12.24 -10.76 -1.53
C LEU A 615 -13.71 -11.07 -1.83
N VAL A 616 -14.28 -12.12 -1.21
CA VAL A 616 -15.71 -12.44 -1.32
C VAL A 616 -16.55 -11.36 -0.66
N GLY A 617 -16.19 -10.94 0.56
CA GLY A 617 -16.87 -9.86 1.26
C GLY A 617 -16.86 -8.54 0.47
N LEU A 618 -15.71 -8.18 -0.10
CA LEU A 618 -15.59 -7.04 -1.01
C LEU A 618 -16.53 -7.18 -2.21
N GLY A 619 -16.60 -8.36 -2.83
CA GLY A 619 -17.50 -8.61 -3.96
C GLY A 619 -18.99 -8.46 -3.60
N VAL A 620 -19.38 -8.88 -2.39
CA VAL A 620 -20.75 -8.70 -1.90
C VAL A 620 -21.04 -7.24 -1.62
N ASP A 621 -20.13 -6.53 -0.94
CA ASP A 621 -20.30 -5.09 -0.67
C ASP A 621 -20.36 -4.27 -1.96
N ALA A 622 -19.53 -4.63 -2.96
CA ALA A 622 -19.52 -4.02 -4.28
C ALA A 622 -20.88 -4.09 -5.00
N PHE A 623 -21.76 -5.03 -4.67
CA PHE A 623 -23.11 -5.07 -5.25
C PHE A 623 -24.01 -3.92 -4.77
N PHE A 624 -23.76 -3.39 -3.57
CA PHE A 624 -24.60 -2.38 -2.91
C PHE A 624 -23.87 -1.05 -2.64
N SER A 625 -22.63 -0.97 -3.11
CA SER A 625 -21.66 0.08 -2.85
C SER A 625 -20.77 0.27 -4.09
N PHE A 626 -19.67 1.00 -3.95
CA PHE A 626 -18.75 1.38 -5.03
C PHE A 626 -17.27 1.32 -4.56
N PRO A 627 -16.83 0.21 -3.94
CA PRO A 627 -15.52 0.14 -3.31
C PRO A 627 -14.33 0.33 -4.28
N LEU A 628 -14.50 0.13 -5.59
CA LEU A 628 -13.43 0.35 -6.57
C LEU A 628 -13.17 1.83 -6.85
N HIS A 629 -14.10 2.72 -6.52
CA HIS A 629 -13.95 4.17 -6.60
C HIS A 629 -13.33 4.79 -5.33
N ARG A 630 -12.86 3.95 -4.40
CA ARG A 630 -12.18 4.36 -3.15
C ARG A 630 -10.73 3.89 -3.13
N ALA A 631 -9.88 4.56 -2.38
CA ALA A 631 -8.45 4.25 -2.35
C ALA A 631 -8.11 2.91 -1.65
N ILE A 632 -8.77 2.61 -0.54
CA ILE A 632 -8.37 1.53 0.38
C ILE A 632 -8.86 0.14 -0.03
N PRO A 633 -10.14 -0.08 -0.40
CA PRO A 633 -10.59 -1.44 -0.73
C PRO A 633 -9.81 -2.09 -1.89
N PRO A 634 -9.50 -1.40 -3.01
CA PRO A 634 -8.70 -1.95 -4.10
C PRO A 634 -7.24 -2.23 -3.69
N LEU A 635 -6.68 -1.41 -2.79
CA LEU A 635 -5.34 -1.64 -2.25
C LEU A 635 -5.27 -2.97 -1.49
N VAL A 636 -6.24 -3.20 -0.58
CA VAL A 636 -6.29 -4.44 0.20
C VAL A 636 -6.61 -5.64 -0.71
N ALA A 637 -7.51 -5.48 -1.68
CA ALA A 637 -7.80 -6.50 -2.67
C ALA A 637 -6.55 -6.89 -3.49
N ALA A 638 -5.75 -5.91 -3.91
CA ALA A 638 -4.50 -6.14 -4.61
C ALA A 638 -3.48 -6.91 -3.74
N ALA A 639 -3.38 -6.58 -2.45
CA ALA A 639 -2.56 -7.35 -1.52
C ALA A 639 -3.07 -8.81 -1.37
N TYR A 640 -4.38 -9.02 -1.27
CA TYR A 640 -4.99 -10.36 -1.21
C TYR A 640 -4.78 -11.18 -2.48
N LEU A 641 -4.95 -10.59 -3.66
CA LEU A 641 -4.61 -11.24 -4.93
C LEU A 641 -3.11 -11.57 -5.01
N GLY A 642 -2.25 -10.71 -4.47
CA GLY A 642 -0.82 -10.93 -4.39
C GLY A 642 -0.46 -12.12 -3.50
N LEU A 643 -1.10 -12.22 -2.33
CA LEU A 643 -0.97 -13.35 -1.40
C LEU A 643 -1.43 -14.67 -2.01
N LEU A 644 -2.57 -14.66 -2.71
CA LEU A 644 -3.07 -15.84 -3.44
C LEU A 644 -2.08 -16.27 -4.54
N ALA A 645 -1.47 -15.31 -5.25
CA ALA A 645 -0.47 -15.58 -6.27
C ALA A 645 0.81 -16.20 -5.69
N THR A 646 1.31 -15.71 -4.54
CA THR A 646 2.50 -16.31 -3.90
C THR A 646 2.22 -17.71 -3.36
N ALA A 647 1.02 -17.95 -2.82
CA ALA A 647 0.61 -19.28 -2.35
C ALA A 647 0.54 -20.33 -3.47
N ALA A 648 0.35 -19.90 -4.72
CA ALA A 648 0.31 -20.78 -5.89
C ALA A 648 1.67 -21.05 -6.56
N SER A 649 2.71 -20.30 -6.20
CA SER A 649 4.00 -20.35 -6.89
C SER A 649 4.96 -21.33 -6.20
N PRO A 650 5.58 -22.30 -6.91
CA PRO A 650 6.59 -23.15 -6.31
C PRO A 650 7.81 -22.30 -5.90
N VAL A 651 8.26 -22.49 -4.66
CA VAL A 651 9.49 -21.88 -4.14
C VAL A 651 10.67 -22.53 -4.88
N GLY A 652 11.21 -21.87 -5.90
CA GLY A 652 12.37 -22.42 -6.60
C GLY A 652 12.57 -21.88 -8.00
N GLY A 653 13.23 -20.74 -8.10
CA GLY A 653 13.74 -20.19 -9.35
C GLY A 653 14.82 -19.18 -9.02
N GLY A 654 15.99 -19.68 -8.62
CA GLY A 654 17.17 -18.83 -8.42
C GLY A 654 17.62 -18.28 -9.76
N GLU A 655 17.20 -17.07 -10.11
CA GLU A 655 17.75 -16.38 -11.27
C GLU A 655 19.12 -15.76 -10.91
N SER A 656 20.10 -16.02 -11.77
CA SER A 656 21.43 -15.43 -11.70
C SER A 656 21.39 -13.91 -11.89
N PRO A 657 22.27 -13.14 -11.22
CA PRO A 657 22.20 -11.69 -11.18
C PRO A 657 22.89 -11.06 -12.40
N ALA A 658 22.20 -10.98 -13.54
CA ALA A 658 22.54 -9.95 -14.53
C ALA A 658 21.99 -8.61 -14.02
N PRO A 659 22.77 -7.51 -13.96
CA PRO A 659 22.22 -6.22 -13.59
C PRO A 659 21.10 -5.86 -14.58
N GLY A 660 19.88 -5.66 -14.06
CA GLY A 660 18.76 -5.24 -14.88
C GLY A 660 19.01 -3.82 -15.40
N PRO A 661 18.35 -3.43 -16.49
CA PRO A 661 18.68 -2.21 -17.17
C PRO A 661 18.34 -0.98 -16.31
N ARG A 662 19.31 -0.04 -16.18
CA ARG A 662 19.21 1.17 -15.35
C ARG A 662 17.99 2.04 -15.66
N TRP A 663 17.41 1.92 -16.87
CA TRP A 663 16.19 2.63 -17.24
C TRP A 663 14.99 2.30 -16.34
N ARG A 664 14.93 1.11 -15.71
CA ARG A 664 13.82 0.76 -14.79
C ARG A 664 13.79 1.63 -13.54
N ILE A 665 14.96 1.91 -12.98
CA ILE A 665 15.09 2.82 -11.83
C ILE A 665 14.72 4.24 -12.26
N ALA A 666 15.22 4.70 -13.42
CA ALA A 666 14.88 6.01 -13.95
C ALA A 666 13.37 6.16 -14.24
N ALA A 667 12.74 5.13 -14.83
CA ALA A 667 11.31 5.10 -15.10
C ALA A 667 10.48 5.10 -13.81
N ALA A 668 10.87 4.31 -12.80
CA ALA A 668 10.20 4.32 -11.49
C ALA A 668 10.37 5.67 -10.76
N ALA A 669 11.53 6.30 -10.89
CA ALA A 669 11.78 7.64 -10.32
C ALA A 669 10.95 8.72 -11.04
N LEU A 670 10.88 8.68 -12.38
CA LEU A 670 10.04 9.58 -13.17
C LEU A 670 8.54 9.39 -12.85
N ALA A 671 8.09 8.14 -12.71
CA ALA A 671 6.72 7.84 -12.31
C ALA A 671 6.41 8.41 -10.92
N LEU A 672 7.32 8.23 -9.95
CA LEU A 672 7.18 8.81 -8.62
C LEU A 672 7.09 10.35 -8.66
N LEU A 673 7.97 11.02 -9.43
CA LEU A 673 7.92 12.48 -9.59
C LEU A 673 6.60 12.94 -10.23
N GLY A 674 6.13 12.23 -11.25
CA GLY A 674 4.85 12.51 -11.90
C GLY A 674 3.66 12.36 -10.94
N VAL A 675 3.64 11.29 -10.15
CA VAL A 675 2.61 11.05 -9.14
C VAL A 675 2.68 12.09 -8.01
N LEU A 676 3.87 12.48 -7.55
CA LEU A 676 4.03 13.55 -6.56
C LEU A 676 3.46 14.87 -7.09
N ALA A 677 3.81 15.28 -8.32
CA ALA A 677 3.28 16.48 -8.94
C ALA A 677 1.77 16.42 -9.22
N TRP A 678 1.23 15.22 -9.49
CA TRP A 678 -0.20 14.98 -9.62
C TRP A 678 -0.92 15.14 -8.28
N SER A 679 -0.49 14.43 -7.24
CA SER A 679 -1.08 14.48 -5.91
C SER A 679 -1.01 15.88 -5.30
N GLU A 680 0.13 16.56 -5.44
CA GLU A 680 0.36 17.92 -4.93
C GLU A 680 -0.66 18.92 -5.51
N ARG A 681 -0.82 18.93 -6.84
CA ARG A 681 -1.79 19.79 -7.54
C ARG A 681 -3.22 19.56 -7.07
N ARG A 682 -3.60 18.29 -6.89
CA ARG A 682 -4.94 17.92 -6.44
C ARG A 682 -5.20 18.32 -4.99
N LEU A 683 -4.27 18.04 -4.08
CA LEU A 683 -4.37 18.43 -2.67
C LEU A 683 -4.43 19.95 -2.52
N ARG A 684 -3.59 20.70 -3.25
CA ARG A 684 -3.63 22.17 -3.24
C ARG A 684 -4.94 22.70 -3.81
N GLY A 685 -5.43 22.14 -4.92
CA GLY A 685 -6.71 22.53 -5.51
C GLY A 685 -7.87 22.31 -4.55
N ASP A 686 -7.93 21.15 -3.92
CA ASP A 686 -9.01 20.78 -2.99
C ASP A 686 -8.99 21.60 -1.69
N HIS A 687 -7.80 22.04 -1.25
CA HIS A 687 -7.66 23.00 -0.16
C HIS A 687 -8.35 24.34 -0.47
N HIS A 688 -8.16 24.86 -1.68
CA HIS A 688 -8.83 26.08 -2.13
C HIS A 688 -10.33 25.87 -2.33
N VAL A 689 -10.77 24.68 -2.78
CA VAL A 689 -12.20 24.32 -2.83
C VAL A 689 -12.85 24.42 -1.46
N LEU A 690 -12.22 23.89 -0.40
CA LEU A 690 -12.77 23.99 0.95
C LEU A 690 -12.94 25.45 1.40
N ARG A 691 -11.96 26.31 1.13
CA ARG A 691 -12.02 27.75 1.48
C ARG A 691 -13.08 28.47 0.67
N MET A 692 -13.19 28.17 -0.61
CA MET A 692 -14.23 28.67 -1.50
C MET A 692 -15.62 28.30 -0.98
N LEU A 693 -15.86 27.04 -0.60
CA LEU A 693 -17.16 26.61 -0.06
C LEU A 693 -17.50 27.27 1.29
N ARG A 694 -16.50 27.52 2.14
CA ARG A 694 -16.70 28.29 3.39
C ARG A 694 -17.07 29.75 3.11
N ALA A 695 -16.42 30.37 2.12
CA ALA A 695 -16.74 31.72 1.68
C ALA A 695 -18.16 31.79 1.06
N ASP A 696 -18.53 30.78 0.27
CA ASP A 696 -19.86 30.65 -0.35
C ASP A 696 -20.96 30.55 0.72
N ALA A 697 -20.74 29.74 1.75
CA ALA A 697 -21.64 29.64 2.91
C ALA A 697 -21.74 30.95 3.71
N ALA A 698 -20.69 31.77 3.71
CA ALA A 698 -20.67 33.10 4.31
C ALA A 698 -21.18 34.21 3.37
N SER A 699 -21.62 33.86 2.15
CA SER A 699 -22.01 34.81 1.09
C SER A 699 -20.91 35.81 0.69
N GLU A 700 -19.63 35.46 0.90
CA GLU A 700 -18.45 36.25 0.53
C GLU A 700 -18.10 36.03 -0.95
N TRP A 701 -18.95 36.46 -1.89
CA TRP A 701 -18.85 36.13 -3.32
C TRP A 701 -17.50 36.51 -3.98
N THR A 702 -16.88 37.61 -3.57
CA THR A 702 -15.54 38.01 -4.05
C THR A 702 -14.49 36.96 -3.68
N ARG A 703 -14.53 36.47 -2.45
CA ARG A 703 -13.61 35.44 -1.98
C ARG A 703 -13.89 34.08 -2.62
N VAL A 704 -15.15 33.77 -2.92
CA VAL A 704 -15.51 32.59 -3.74
C VAL A 704 -14.80 32.65 -5.10
N ILE A 705 -14.81 33.81 -5.76
CA ILE A 705 -14.15 34.01 -7.05
C ILE A 705 -12.62 33.86 -6.94
N GLU A 706 -12.00 34.46 -5.91
CA GLU A 706 -10.55 34.39 -5.68
C GLU A 706 -10.07 32.97 -5.37
N GLU A 707 -10.70 32.30 -4.40
CA GLU A 707 -10.35 30.94 -3.99
C GLU A 707 -10.70 29.93 -5.09
N GLY A 708 -11.81 30.11 -5.81
CA GLY A 708 -12.16 29.29 -6.96
C GLY A 708 -11.17 29.43 -8.12
N ALA A 709 -10.66 30.63 -8.39
CA ALA A 709 -9.60 30.86 -9.37
C ALA A 709 -8.27 30.20 -8.93
N ALA A 710 -7.94 30.25 -7.63
CA ALA A 710 -6.79 29.56 -7.07
C ALA A 710 -6.91 28.03 -7.16
N ALA A 711 -8.10 27.48 -6.85
CA ALA A 711 -8.41 26.07 -7.02
C ALA A 711 -8.19 25.63 -8.48
N ARG A 712 -8.72 26.39 -9.44
CA ARG A 712 -8.56 26.11 -10.88
C ARG A 712 -7.11 26.22 -11.36
N ARG A 713 -6.31 27.15 -10.83
CA ARG A 713 -4.87 27.24 -11.15
C ARG A 713 -4.11 26.00 -10.65
N ALA A 714 -4.47 25.48 -9.47
CA ALA A 714 -3.83 24.30 -8.90
C ALA A 714 -4.30 23.00 -9.58
N ASN A 715 -5.60 22.87 -9.82
CA ASN A 715 -6.22 21.74 -10.49
C ASN A 715 -7.35 22.22 -11.43
N PRO A 716 -7.11 22.33 -12.76
CA PRO A 716 -8.04 22.99 -13.66
C PRO A 716 -9.26 22.15 -14.09
N PHE A 717 -9.29 20.87 -13.74
CA PHE A 717 -10.24 19.91 -14.33
C PHE A 717 -11.55 19.70 -13.56
N PRO A 718 -11.61 19.71 -12.21
CA PRO A 718 -12.87 19.58 -11.50
C PRO A 718 -13.85 20.73 -11.81
N THR A 719 -15.12 20.40 -12.00
CA THR A 719 -16.17 21.37 -12.37
C THR A 719 -16.72 22.19 -11.21
N LEU A 720 -16.60 21.69 -9.97
CA LEU A 720 -17.19 22.32 -8.80
C LEU A 720 -16.73 23.78 -8.61
N ALA A 721 -15.42 24.02 -8.68
CA ALA A 721 -14.86 25.36 -8.51
C ALA A 721 -15.34 26.35 -9.59
N PRO A 722 -15.17 26.09 -10.90
CA PRO A 722 -15.66 27.01 -11.94
C PRO A 722 -17.19 27.18 -11.90
N PHE A 723 -17.94 26.16 -11.52
CA PHE A 723 -19.40 26.25 -11.38
C PHE A 723 -19.82 27.20 -10.25
N ARG A 724 -19.17 27.09 -9.08
CA ARG A 724 -19.40 27.99 -7.93
C ARG A 724 -18.98 29.42 -8.23
N VAL A 725 -17.86 29.62 -8.91
CA VAL A 725 -17.41 30.93 -9.38
C VAL A 725 -18.44 31.56 -10.31
N ALA A 726 -18.99 30.80 -11.27
CA ALA A 726 -20.04 31.32 -12.15
C ALA A 726 -21.32 31.69 -11.39
N SER A 727 -21.74 30.87 -10.42
CA SER A 727 -22.86 31.18 -9.53
C SER A 727 -22.63 32.48 -8.75
N ALA A 728 -21.41 32.70 -8.23
CA ALA A 728 -21.04 33.93 -7.53
C ALA A 728 -21.11 35.17 -8.44
N HIS A 729 -20.68 35.07 -9.71
CA HIS A 729 -20.84 36.16 -10.68
C HIS A 729 -22.31 36.47 -10.97
N LEU A 730 -23.18 35.46 -11.12
CA LEU A 730 -24.62 35.68 -11.29
C LEU A 730 -25.25 36.38 -10.08
N ARG A 731 -24.88 35.99 -8.85
CA ARG A 731 -25.33 36.65 -7.62
C ARG A 731 -24.88 38.11 -7.50
N ARG A 732 -23.78 38.48 -8.18
CA ARG A 732 -23.27 39.85 -8.28
C ARG A 732 -23.88 40.66 -9.43
N GLY A 733 -24.75 40.06 -10.24
CA GLY A 733 -25.29 40.71 -11.43
C GLY A 733 -24.27 40.85 -12.57
N GLU A 734 -23.29 39.94 -12.64
CA GLU A 734 -22.21 39.93 -13.64
C GLU A 734 -22.38 38.75 -14.61
N PRO A 735 -23.47 38.69 -15.41
CA PRO A 735 -23.75 37.52 -16.26
C PRO A 735 -22.69 37.29 -17.35
N GLY A 736 -22.04 38.34 -17.83
CA GLY A 736 -20.98 38.24 -18.85
C GLY A 736 -19.77 37.42 -18.38
N GLU A 737 -19.39 37.54 -17.10
CA GLU A 737 -18.27 36.78 -16.51
C GLU A 737 -18.66 35.33 -16.21
N ALA A 738 -19.96 35.06 -15.99
CA ALA A 738 -20.48 33.72 -15.73
C ALA A 738 -20.58 32.84 -17.00
N ILE A 739 -20.82 33.43 -18.18
CA ILE A 739 -21.06 32.69 -19.42
C ILE A 739 -19.86 31.81 -19.84
N PRO A 740 -18.63 32.33 -20.01
CA PRO A 740 -17.51 31.52 -20.50
C PRO A 740 -17.17 30.28 -19.66
N PRO A 741 -17.15 30.33 -18.31
CA PRO A 741 -16.94 29.11 -17.51
C PRO A 741 -18.13 28.14 -17.60
N LEU A 742 -19.37 28.62 -17.68
CA LEU A 742 -20.55 27.77 -17.83
C LEU A 742 -20.59 27.06 -19.18
N GLU A 743 -20.21 27.73 -20.27
CA GLU A 743 -20.10 27.11 -21.60
C GLU A 743 -19.08 25.98 -21.62
N ARG A 744 -17.94 26.14 -20.94
CA ARG A 744 -16.94 25.05 -20.79
C ARG A 744 -17.49 23.89 -19.99
N ILE A 745 -18.18 24.14 -18.88
CA ILE A 745 -18.81 23.08 -18.09
C ILE A 745 -19.84 22.33 -18.92
N VAL A 746 -20.67 23.02 -19.71
CA VAL A 746 -21.66 22.39 -20.59
C VAL A 746 -21.00 21.63 -21.75
N ALA A 747 -19.83 22.08 -22.24
CA ALA A 747 -19.06 21.33 -23.23
C ALA A 747 -18.51 20.01 -22.65
N ASP A 748 -17.98 20.05 -21.43
CA ASP A 748 -17.41 18.87 -20.73
C ASP A 748 -18.50 17.98 -20.11
N TYR A 749 -19.63 18.54 -19.70
CA TYR A 749 -20.77 17.85 -19.09
C TYR A 749 -22.08 18.29 -19.77
N PRO A 750 -22.39 17.73 -20.96
CA PRO A 750 -23.51 18.18 -21.80
C PRO A 750 -24.89 18.08 -21.16
N TYR A 751 -25.03 17.25 -20.13
CA TYR A 751 -26.28 17.00 -19.41
C TYR A 751 -26.24 17.59 -17.99
N HIS A 752 -25.31 18.51 -17.71
CA HIS A 752 -25.22 19.17 -16.40
C HIS A 752 -26.36 20.17 -16.20
N VAL A 753 -27.48 19.70 -15.64
CA VAL A 753 -28.71 20.47 -15.41
C VAL A 753 -28.44 21.82 -14.73
N GLY A 754 -27.67 21.85 -13.65
CA GLY A 754 -27.35 23.10 -12.96
C GLY A 754 -26.55 24.11 -13.80
N ALA A 755 -25.60 23.66 -14.61
CA ALA A 755 -24.80 24.52 -15.48
C ALA A 755 -25.62 25.02 -16.69
N LEU A 756 -26.49 24.16 -17.24
CA LEU A 756 -27.44 24.56 -18.28
C LEU A 756 -28.43 25.62 -17.76
N GLY A 757 -28.99 25.43 -16.57
CA GLY A 757 -29.89 26.39 -15.94
C GLY A 757 -29.19 27.73 -15.68
N ASN A 758 -28.01 27.71 -15.06
CA ASN A 758 -27.23 28.92 -14.80
C ASN A 758 -26.79 29.62 -16.09
N LEU A 759 -26.45 28.87 -17.15
CA LEU A 759 -26.12 29.44 -18.45
C LEU A 759 -27.35 30.11 -19.09
N GLY A 760 -28.53 29.49 -18.96
CA GLY A 760 -29.79 30.07 -19.40
C GLY A 760 -30.11 31.38 -18.68
N ILE A 761 -29.92 31.44 -17.36
CA ILE A 761 -30.10 32.65 -16.56
C ILE A 761 -29.10 33.73 -17.00
N ALA A 762 -27.81 33.38 -17.13
CA ALA A 762 -26.77 34.30 -17.57
C ALA A 762 -27.07 34.91 -18.96
N ARG A 763 -27.55 34.09 -19.90
CA ARG A 763 -27.93 34.52 -21.24
C ARG A 763 -29.19 35.38 -21.24
N LEU A 764 -30.19 35.07 -20.40
CA LEU A 764 -31.38 35.89 -20.22
C LEU A 764 -31.02 37.28 -19.68
N ASP A 765 -30.14 37.36 -18.68
CA ASP A 765 -29.73 38.61 -18.04
C ASP A 765 -28.82 39.46 -18.94
N SER A 766 -28.06 38.82 -19.83
CA SER A 766 -27.24 39.50 -20.85
C SER A 766 -28.00 39.85 -22.14
N GLY A 767 -29.28 39.43 -22.26
CA GLY A 767 -30.14 39.74 -23.40
C GLY A 767 -30.07 38.76 -24.57
N ASP A 768 -29.28 37.68 -24.48
CA ASP A 768 -29.29 36.57 -25.45
C ASP A 768 -30.51 35.67 -25.22
N LEU A 769 -31.68 36.15 -25.64
CA LEU A 769 -32.96 35.45 -25.49
C LEU A 769 -32.97 34.12 -26.25
N ALA A 770 -32.31 34.04 -27.40
CA ALA A 770 -32.27 32.83 -28.23
C ALA A 770 -31.47 31.72 -27.54
N GLY A 771 -30.27 32.05 -27.04
CA GLY A 771 -29.43 31.12 -26.30
C GLY A 771 -30.03 30.73 -24.95
N ALA A 772 -30.70 31.66 -24.25
CA ALA A 772 -31.43 31.36 -23.01
C ALA A 772 -32.56 30.34 -23.24
N ARG A 773 -33.35 30.53 -24.31
CA ARG A 773 -34.42 29.60 -24.71
C ARG A 773 -33.87 28.19 -24.96
N GLU A 774 -32.74 28.07 -25.65
CA GLU A 774 -32.11 26.78 -25.93
C GLU A 774 -31.66 26.08 -24.64
N CYS A 775 -31.02 26.82 -23.72
CA CYS A 775 -30.57 26.29 -22.43
C CYS A 775 -31.74 25.74 -21.61
N PHE A 776 -32.83 26.50 -21.43
CA PHE A 776 -34.00 26.03 -20.68
C PHE A 776 -34.73 24.88 -21.38
N ALA A 777 -34.81 24.88 -22.72
CA ALA A 777 -35.37 23.76 -23.47
C ALA A 777 -34.57 22.47 -23.24
N ARG A 778 -33.23 22.55 -23.16
CA ARG A 778 -32.37 21.41 -22.82
C ARG A 778 -32.57 20.94 -21.39
N VAL A 779 -32.75 21.86 -20.42
CA VAL A 779 -33.08 21.47 -19.05
C VAL A 779 -34.42 20.74 -19.01
N LEU A 780 -35.45 21.26 -19.66
CA LEU A 780 -36.78 20.65 -19.70
C LEU A 780 -36.83 19.32 -20.47
N ALA A 781 -35.91 19.08 -21.41
CA ALA A 781 -35.75 17.77 -22.04
C ALA A 781 -35.20 16.71 -21.06
N LEU A 782 -34.41 17.12 -20.07
CA LEU A 782 -33.84 16.25 -19.03
C LEU A 782 -34.78 16.13 -17.82
N VAL A 783 -35.40 17.25 -17.42
CA VAL A 783 -36.27 17.38 -16.26
C VAL A 783 -37.56 18.09 -16.68
N PRO A 784 -38.53 17.36 -17.26
CA PRO A 784 -39.75 17.96 -17.81
C PRO A 784 -40.68 18.64 -16.80
N GLU A 785 -40.45 18.44 -15.50
CA GLU A 785 -41.29 18.96 -14.42
C GLU A 785 -40.57 20.08 -13.63
N ASP A 786 -39.42 20.58 -14.13
CA ASP A 786 -38.66 21.63 -13.43
C ASP A 786 -39.37 22.97 -13.50
N GLY A 787 -40.10 23.31 -12.43
CA GLY A 787 -40.88 24.53 -12.33
C GLY A 787 -40.06 25.81 -12.55
N LEU A 788 -38.79 25.83 -12.11
CA LEU A 788 -37.91 26.98 -12.29
C LEU A 788 -37.53 27.20 -13.76
N SER A 789 -37.22 26.14 -14.50
CA SER A 789 -36.94 26.23 -15.94
C SER A 789 -38.19 26.57 -16.75
N HIS A 790 -39.37 26.05 -16.38
CA HIS A 790 -40.63 26.49 -16.99
C HIS A 790 -40.90 27.98 -16.75
N TYR A 791 -40.66 28.46 -15.53
CA TYR A 791 -40.77 29.88 -15.19
C TYR A 791 -39.83 30.75 -16.04
N ASN A 792 -38.54 30.41 -16.06
CA ASN A 792 -37.55 31.17 -16.80
C ASN A 792 -37.77 31.12 -18.33
N LEU A 793 -38.20 29.97 -18.87
CA LEU A 793 -38.59 29.86 -20.28
C LEU A 793 -39.81 30.74 -20.59
N GLY A 794 -40.78 30.81 -19.69
CA GLY A 794 -41.91 31.74 -19.76
C GLY A 794 -41.46 33.20 -19.85
N LEU A 795 -40.53 33.63 -19.00
CA LEU A 795 -39.94 34.98 -19.04
C LEU A 795 -39.20 35.26 -20.35
N VAL A 796 -38.43 34.28 -20.86
CA VAL A 796 -37.75 34.40 -22.16
C VAL A 796 -38.78 34.60 -23.28
N LEU A 797 -39.84 33.77 -23.30
CA LEU A 797 -40.89 33.84 -24.32
C LEU A 797 -41.69 35.14 -24.26
N GLU A 798 -41.95 35.66 -23.06
CA GLU A 798 -42.57 36.98 -22.84
C GLU A 798 -41.70 38.08 -23.46
N ARG A 799 -40.39 38.10 -23.15
CA ARG A 799 -39.43 39.07 -23.73
C ARG A 799 -39.28 38.94 -25.24
N MET A 800 -39.50 37.75 -25.81
CA MET A 800 -39.51 37.51 -27.26
C MET A 800 -40.86 37.86 -27.93
N GLY A 801 -41.88 38.29 -27.18
CA GLY A 801 -43.20 38.64 -27.72
C GLY A 801 -44.14 37.46 -27.96
N HIS A 802 -43.80 36.27 -27.45
CA HIS A 802 -44.59 35.04 -27.61
C HIS A 802 -45.54 34.79 -26.42
N ALA A 803 -46.41 35.76 -26.12
CA ALA A 803 -47.25 35.77 -24.91
C ALA A 803 -48.08 34.48 -24.70
N ALA A 804 -48.68 33.92 -25.75
CA ALA A 804 -49.48 32.69 -25.64
C ALA A 804 -48.67 31.48 -25.14
N ARG A 805 -47.43 31.33 -25.63
CA ARG A 805 -46.51 30.27 -25.21
C ARG A 805 -45.92 30.57 -23.82
N ALA A 806 -45.68 31.84 -23.51
CA ALA A 806 -45.25 32.25 -22.18
C ALA A 806 -46.29 31.87 -21.11
N THR A 807 -47.59 32.11 -21.38
CA THR A 807 -48.69 31.69 -20.50
C THR A 807 -48.72 30.18 -20.27
N GLU A 808 -48.50 29.38 -21.32
CA GLU A 808 -48.46 27.92 -21.20
C GLU A 808 -47.34 27.46 -20.27
N GLU A 809 -46.11 27.95 -20.50
CA GLU A 809 -44.94 27.58 -19.69
C GLU A 809 -45.04 28.08 -18.25
N LEU A 810 -45.52 29.32 -18.04
CA LEU A 810 -45.77 29.85 -16.69
C LEU A 810 -46.90 29.08 -15.97
N GLY A 811 -47.90 28.59 -16.72
CA GLY A 811 -48.93 27.69 -16.20
C GLY A 811 -48.34 26.37 -15.68
N LYS A 812 -47.39 25.77 -16.42
CA LYS A 812 -46.64 24.58 -15.98
C LYS A 812 -45.79 24.88 -14.73
N ALA A 813 -45.15 26.05 -14.66
CA ALA A 813 -44.40 26.46 -13.47
C ALA A 813 -45.29 26.55 -12.22
N VAL A 814 -46.46 27.20 -12.33
CA VAL A 814 -47.45 27.27 -11.23
C VAL A 814 -48.00 25.89 -10.88
N ALA A 815 -48.19 25.00 -11.85
CA ALA A 815 -48.62 23.63 -11.56
C ALA A 815 -47.55 22.82 -10.80
N ALA A 816 -46.26 23.09 -11.07
CA ALA A 816 -45.14 22.43 -10.39
C ALA A 816 -44.98 22.90 -8.93
N ASP A 817 -45.17 24.20 -8.66
CA ASP A 817 -45.19 24.76 -7.30
C ASP A 817 -46.28 25.83 -7.15
N PRO A 818 -47.51 25.44 -6.76
CA PRO A 818 -48.65 26.35 -6.67
C PRO A 818 -48.50 27.46 -5.63
N GLU A 819 -47.67 27.26 -4.61
CA GLU A 819 -47.49 28.22 -3.52
C GLU A 819 -46.46 29.31 -3.89
N ASN A 820 -45.64 29.07 -4.91
CA ASN A 820 -44.61 30.01 -5.34
C ASN A 820 -45.21 31.34 -5.83
N ALA A 821 -45.02 32.41 -5.05
CA ALA A 821 -45.56 33.73 -5.36
C ALA A 821 -45.00 34.29 -6.68
N PHE A 822 -43.73 34.04 -6.99
CA PHE A 822 -43.10 34.51 -8.23
C PHE A 822 -43.72 33.89 -9.48
N TYR A 823 -44.01 32.57 -9.44
CA TYR A 823 -44.64 31.88 -10.57
C TYR A 823 -46.05 32.40 -10.83
N ARG A 824 -46.82 32.60 -9.76
CA ARG A 824 -48.19 33.13 -9.86
C ARG A 824 -48.21 34.58 -10.36
N GLU A 825 -47.31 35.43 -9.87
CA GLU A 825 -47.25 36.83 -10.29
C GLU A 825 -46.82 36.96 -11.75
N ALA A 826 -45.84 36.18 -12.22
CA ALA A 826 -45.45 36.19 -13.63
C ALA A 826 -46.59 35.71 -14.54
N LEU A 827 -47.30 34.63 -14.18
CA LEU A 827 -48.46 34.17 -14.95
C LEU A 827 -49.57 35.24 -14.97
N ARG A 828 -49.83 35.90 -13.84
CA ARG A 828 -50.81 36.98 -13.72
C ARG A 828 -50.44 38.17 -14.60
N ARG A 829 -49.16 38.58 -14.63
CA ARG A 829 -48.65 39.67 -15.46
C ARG A 829 -48.90 39.40 -16.94
N VAL A 830 -48.54 38.21 -17.43
CA VAL A 830 -48.69 37.84 -18.85
C VAL A 830 -50.16 37.68 -19.25
N THR A 831 -51.04 37.32 -18.32
CA THR A 831 -52.49 37.18 -18.56
C THR A 831 -53.30 38.46 -18.34
N GLY A 832 -52.67 39.57 -17.91
CA GLY A 832 -53.31 40.88 -17.75
C GLY A 832 -54.09 41.07 -16.44
N GLY A 833 -53.80 40.30 -15.39
CA GLY A 833 -54.42 40.46 -14.07
C GLY A 833 -53.81 41.60 -13.24
N ALA A 834 -54.57 42.19 -12.32
CA ALA A 834 -54.09 43.26 -11.43
C ALA A 834 -52.99 42.76 -10.47
N PRO A 835 -51.90 43.53 -10.23
CA PRO A 835 -50.74 43.08 -9.45
C PRO A 835 -51.11 42.73 -8.01
N SER A 836 -50.48 41.68 -7.44
CA SER A 836 -50.68 41.34 -6.03
C SER A 836 -50.01 42.37 -5.10
N PRO A 837 -50.69 42.83 -4.02
CA PRO A 837 -50.06 43.71 -3.05
C PRO A 837 -48.96 42.96 -2.27
N GLY A 838 -47.71 43.45 -2.37
CA GLY A 838 -46.60 43.02 -1.50
C GLY A 838 -45.53 42.11 -2.12
N VAL A 839 -45.52 41.89 -3.44
CA VAL A 839 -44.40 41.21 -4.13
C VAL A 839 -43.62 42.27 -4.91
N HIS A 840 -42.44 42.64 -4.40
CA HIS A 840 -41.51 43.61 -5.02
C HIS A 840 -40.26 42.92 -5.53
#